data_AF-A0A5N7CR87-F1
#
_entry.id   AF-A0A5N7CR87-F1
#
_cell.length_a   1.000
_cell.length_b   1.000
_cell.length_c   1.000
_cell.angle_alpha   90.00
_cell.angle_beta   90.00
_cell.angle_gamma   90.00
#
_symmetry.space_group_name_H-M   'P 1'
#
loop_
_entity.id
_entity.type
_entity.pdbx_description
1 polymer ?
#
loop_
_entity_poly.entity_id
_entity_poly.type
_entity_poly.pdbx_seq_one_letter_code
_entity_poly.pdbx_strand_id
1 'polypeptide(L)'
;MSRPNASTQKSLITQALKAERDVSSATSQRQALEAAIDAAEHYMKALRLATIQKDKHALDAKCKEWLTTAESIKESKNWQAAAHRHDKVVPEPQLPVSTRKLTTREEIILLEGAKLNGFIFPPWSNPPSPAEFKQLVEEPLFTDKPDLHLSHLQRRVFDGWKRPAELLLKDAEDVNLVPVMSVSGKSDLVQDMLTDCSVVASLCATTSMLERGQCLHLLPMIYPSRETSQPSPSGKYIFRFYFNGCFRKVIIDDRLPSSQTSRSLHVIDRNNPNFLWPALVEKAYLKLRGGYDFPGSNSGTDLWVLTGWIPEQVFLHNDDVTGDQLWRRFYKSFNNGDVLLTIGTGELTEREQIELGLVSEHDYAILDMKESKGRRQLLVKNPWAGEDTAPGYNGNGSITESRNLPHNPPSFAPGTFWMDCEKLLQHFEHLYLNWNPEIFKYREDVHFTWELSSRRGVAGCFVNNPQFAVSTEHGGIVWLLLGKHFRTTRHPERPLDEYQGNDESGFISIYVFNADGKRVSLSDGALHRGPYVDSPNTLMRLEMPPRTTYTVVVSEQSLPSLNQNFTLSAFSTNLVRMAKAQDKYMCVSKVQGSWSPSTAGGNAESSRYPLNPQFRLEIADDTDVSLLLECSDMELATHIKLFWSNGNRVSRVRSRDIIADSGDYRRGGSLVEKKALEPGSYTIICSTFAPDQLGRFTLWVSSLIPCKVNLLPPEAAGRRTVISDIGILPPGRDRMLASLRVPRLTRIKLISRSRKSVIGSHPVGASPVLMTVELGQGPYKEILATSEDGTHSDAISGVRIEDFDLQPELEERGGIWIVIERIGGPGGQVEDHFEVEALAEERVEIGGWILQDA
;
A
#
# COMPACT_ATOMS: atom_id res chain seq x y z
N MET A 1 -37.04 46.84 1.23
CA MET A 1 -38.39 46.73 0.64
C MET A 1 -38.39 45.65 -0.42
N SER A 2 -38.93 44.48 -0.09
CA SER A 2 -39.06 43.32 -0.99
C SER A 2 -40.06 43.67 -2.09
N ARG A 3 -39.71 43.51 -3.37
CA ARG A 3 -40.64 43.77 -4.49
C ARG A 3 -41.85 42.82 -4.36
N PRO A 4 -43.10 43.29 -4.44
CA PRO A 4 -44.32 42.48 -4.23
C PRO A 4 -44.45 41.29 -5.20
N ASN A 5 -43.75 41.31 -6.34
CA ASN A 5 -43.78 40.24 -7.33
C ASN A 5 -42.92 39.03 -6.93
N ALA A 6 -41.87 39.19 -6.14
CA ALA A 6 -40.93 38.11 -5.80
C ALA A 6 -41.50 37.12 -4.77
N SER A 7 -42.27 37.61 -3.78
CA SER A 7 -42.98 36.75 -2.83
C SER A 7 -44.09 35.96 -3.51
N THR A 8 -44.83 36.61 -4.42
CA THR A 8 -45.91 36.00 -5.19
C THR A 8 -45.39 34.93 -6.17
N GLN A 9 -44.26 35.18 -6.83
CA GLN A 9 -43.61 34.18 -7.69
C GLN A 9 -43.14 32.94 -6.90
N LYS A 10 -42.55 33.11 -5.71
CA LYS A 10 -42.16 31.99 -4.84
C LYS A 10 -43.36 31.16 -4.38
N SER A 11 -44.48 31.82 -4.06
CA SER A 11 -45.73 31.14 -3.70
C SER A 11 -46.23 30.26 -4.84
N LEU A 12 -46.26 30.79 -6.07
CA LEU A 12 -46.69 30.04 -7.26
C LEU A 12 -45.76 28.86 -7.58
N ILE A 13 -44.45 29.01 -7.41
CA ILE A 13 -43.50 27.88 -7.57
C ILE A 13 -43.76 26.80 -6.50
N THR A 14 -44.07 27.20 -5.27
CA THR A 14 -44.38 26.26 -4.19
C THR A 14 -45.69 25.50 -4.46
N GLN A 15 -46.70 26.18 -5.01
CA GLN A 15 -47.95 25.56 -5.45
C GLN A 15 -47.73 24.62 -6.63
N ALA A 16 -46.87 24.99 -7.58
CA ALA A 16 -46.50 24.13 -8.71
C ALA A 16 -45.84 22.83 -8.22
N LEU A 17 -44.84 22.93 -7.33
CA LEU A 17 -44.16 21.77 -6.74
C LEU A 17 -45.09 20.86 -5.92
N LYS A 18 -46.13 21.42 -5.31
CA LYS A 18 -47.16 20.63 -4.65
C LYS A 18 -47.97 19.84 -5.67
N ALA A 19 -48.43 20.51 -6.74
CA ALA A 19 -49.16 19.86 -7.82
C ALA A 19 -48.33 18.76 -8.51
N GLU A 20 -47.00 18.93 -8.66
CA GLU A 20 -46.11 17.85 -9.14
C GLU A 20 -46.19 16.58 -8.28
N ARG A 21 -46.19 16.73 -6.94
CA ARG A 21 -46.31 15.58 -6.02
C ARG A 21 -47.70 14.96 -6.04
N ASP A 22 -48.72 15.79 -6.27
CA ASP A 22 -50.11 15.34 -6.38
C ASP A 22 -50.31 14.49 -7.65
N VAL A 23 -49.49 14.67 -8.70
CA VAL A 23 -49.46 13.77 -9.88
C VAL A 23 -48.94 12.38 -9.50
N SER A 24 -47.83 12.29 -8.78
CA SER A 24 -47.21 11.01 -8.39
C SER A 24 -48.01 10.24 -7.34
N SER A 25 -48.87 10.93 -6.58
CA SER A 25 -49.74 10.33 -5.55
C SER A 25 -51.20 10.17 -6.00
N ALA A 26 -51.49 10.48 -7.27
CA ALA A 26 -52.83 10.36 -7.83
C ALA A 26 -53.29 8.90 -7.86
N THR A 27 -54.56 8.68 -7.53
CA THR A 27 -55.18 7.34 -7.54
C THR A 27 -55.99 7.06 -8.80
N SER A 28 -56.16 8.06 -9.67
CA SER A 28 -56.88 7.95 -10.94
C SER A 28 -56.27 8.83 -12.03
N GLN A 29 -56.47 8.44 -13.29
CA GLN A 29 -55.99 9.18 -14.47
C GLN A 29 -56.49 10.63 -14.50
N ARG A 30 -57.74 10.85 -14.10
CA ARG A 30 -58.35 12.18 -14.04
C ARG A 30 -57.65 13.07 -13.02
N GLN A 31 -57.38 12.53 -11.83
CA GLN A 31 -56.70 13.25 -10.75
C GLN A 31 -55.25 13.59 -11.15
N ALA A 32 -54.54 12.65 -11.80
CA ALA A 32 -53.19 12.87 -12.30
C ALA A 32 -53.15 13.94 -13.41
N LEU A 33 -54.16 13.94 -14.30
CA LEU A 33 -54.28 14.93 -15.37
C LEU A 33 -54.58 16.33 -14.82
N GLU A 34 -55.53 16.45 -13.89
CA GLU A 34 -55.87 17.72 -13.24
C GLU A 34 -54.65 18.28 -12.48
N ALA A 35 -53.92 17.46 -11.72
CA ALA A 35 -52.71 17.87 -11.03
C ALA A 35 -51.58 18.29 -11.98
N ALA A 36 -51.41 17.62 -13.13
CA ALA A 36 -50.39 17.97 -14.12
C ALA A 36 -50.71 19.30 -14.82
N ILE A 37 -51.99 19.57 -15.11
CA ILE A 37 -52.45 20.86 -15.65
C ILE A 37 -52.25 21.97 -14.62
N ASP A 38 -52.58 21.71 -13.35
CA ASP A 38 -52.35 22.67 -12.27
C ASP A 38 -50.87 23.01 -12.12
N ALA A 39 -49.96 22.02 -12.18
CA ALA A 39 -48.52 22.28 -12.15
C ALA A 39 -48.08 23.21 -13.30
N ALA A 40 -48.52 22.92 -14.53
CA ALA A 40 -48.22 23.74 -15.71
C ALA A 40 -48.75 25.18 -15.56
N GLU A 41 -49.98 25.36 -15.07
CA GLU A 41 -50.57 26.67 -14.87
C GLU A 41 -49.81 27.51 -13.83
N HIS A 42 -49.43 26.91 -12.70
CA HIS A 42 -48.69 27.62 -11.65
C HIS A 42 -47.30 28.01 -12.14
N TYR A 43 -46.61 27.16 -12.92
CA TYR A 43 -45.35 27.53 -13.58
C TYR A 43 -45.53 28.63 -14.62
N MET A 44 -46.60 28.60 -15.41
CA MET A 44 -46.90 29.67 -16.38
C MET A 44 -47.18 31.01 -15.69
N LYS A 45 -47.92 31.00 -14.57
CA LYS A 45 -48.17 32.20 -13.75
C LYS A 45 -46.87 32.71 -13.12
N ALA A 46 -46.00 31.82 -12.63
CA ALA A 46 -44.70 32.18 -12.08
C ALA A 46 -43.76 32.77 -13.16
N LEU A 47 -43.78 32.22 -14.38
CA LEU A 47 -43.00 32.69 -15.52
C LEU A 47 -43.32 34.14 -15.89
N ARG A 48 -44.61 34.53 -15.85
CA ARG A 48 -45.05 35.91 -16.12
C ARG A 48 -44.53 36.92 -15.10
N LEU A 49 -44.23 36.47 -13.88
CA LEU A 49 -43.70 37.31 -12.80
C LEU A 49 -42.15 37.32 -12.75
N ALA A 50 -41.50 36.41 -13.47
CA ALA A 50 -40.04 36.31 -13.51
C ALA A 50 -39.42 37.52 -14.21
N THR A 51 -38.43 38.14 -13.56
CA THR A 51 -37.67 39.28 -14.13
C THR A 51 -36.26 38.90 -14.55
N ILE A 52 -35.73 37.79 -14.02
CA ILE A 52 -34.40 37.25 -14.30
C ILE A 52 -34.48 36.28 -15.48
N GLN A 53 -33.57 36.44 -16.46
CA GLN A 53 -33.61 35.68 -17.72
C GLN A 53 -33.33 34.18 -17.53
N LYS A 54 -32.45 33.81 -16.59
CA LYS A 54 -32.19 32.42 -16.19
C LYS A 54 -33.44 31.74 -15.61
N ASP A 55 -34.16 32.45 -14.73
CA ASP A 55 -35.40 31.94 -14.11
C ASP A 55 -36.53 31.82 -15.14
N LYS A 56 -36.60 32.75 -16.11
CA LYS A 56 -37.55 32.65 -17.22
C LYS A 56 -37.33 31.38 -18.04
N HIS A 57 -36.08 31.06 -18.40
CA HIS A 57 -35.79 29.84 -19.13
C HIS A 57 -36.13 28.57 -18.34
N ALA A 58 -35.81 28.54 -17.04
CA ALA A 58 -36.12 27.39 -16.19
C ALA A 58 -37.63 27.18 -16.00
N LEU A 59 -38.40 28.25 -15.78
CA LEU A 59 -39.84 28.19 -15.60
C LEU A 59 -40.58 27.89 -16.92
N ASP A 60 -40.11 28.39 -18.06
CA ASP A 60 -40.65 28.08 -19.38
C ASP A 60 -40.42 26.60 -19.74
N ALA A 61 -39.23 26.06 -19.43
CA ALA A 61 -38.94 24.64 -19.60
C ALA A 61 -39.89 23.77 -18.77
N LYS A 62 -40.03 24.07 -17.48
CA LYS A 62 -40.96 23.36 -16.57
C LYS A 62 -42.42 23.45 -17.02
N CYS A 63 -42.87 24.60 -17.51
CA CYS A 63 -44.21 24.79 -18.05
C CYS A 63 -44.49 23.88 -19.26
N LYS A 64 -43.60 23.91 -20.27
CA LYS A 64 -43.72 23.08 -21.49
C LYS A 64 -43.67 21.59 -21.17
N GLU A 65 -42.81 21.22 -20.24
CA GLU A 65 -42.64 19.86 -19.75
C GLU A 65 -43.93 19.30 -19.12
N TRP A 66 -44.58 20.05 -18.22
CA TRP A 66 -45.83 19.62 -17.59
C TRP A 66 -47.03 19.66 -18.54
N LEU A 67 -47.06 20.57 -19.53
CA LEU A 67 -48.05 20.53 -20.62
C LEU A 67 -47.93 19.24 -21.45
N THR A 68 -46.70 18.87 -21.81
CA THR A 68 -46.42 17.63 -22.56
C THR A 68 -46.78 16.39 -21.72
N THR A 69 -46.54 16.46 -20.41
CA THR A 69 -46.90 15.38 -19.47
C THR A 69 -48.41 15.23 -19.35
N ALA A 70 -49.16 16.33 -19.25
CA ALA A 70 -50.62 16.32 -19.24
C ALA A 70 -51.19 15.73 -20.55
N GLU A 71 -50.65 16.08 -21.70
CA GLU A 71 -51.02 15.46 -22.99
C GLU A 71 -50.73 13.96 -23.01
N SER A 72 -49.56 13.54 -22.51
CA SER A 72 -49.20 12.11 -22.44
C SER A 72 -50.07 11.32 -21.44
N ILE A 73 -50.50 11.92 -20.32
CA ILE A 73 -51.43 11.29 -19.37
C ILE A 73 -52.82 11.15 -20.00
N LYS A 74 -53.24 12.14 -20.81
CA LYS A 74 -54.53 12.14 -21.51
C LYS A 74 -54.59 11.07 -22.60
N GLU A 75 -53.51 10.84 -23.34
CA GLU A 75 -53.48 9.93 -24.50
C GLU A 75 -53.07 8.48 -24.15
N SER A 76 -52.40 8.25 -23.01
CA SER A 76 -51.88 6.93 -22.65
C SER A 76 -52.95 5.97 -22.09
N LYS A 77 -52.89 4.69 -22.51
CA LYS A 77 -53.66 3.60 -21.89
C LYS A 77 -53.12 3.18 -20.51
N ASN A 78 -51.84 3.42 -20.23
CA ASN A 78 -51.20 3.24 -18.92
C ASN A 78 -50.73 4.61 -18.43
N TRP A 79 -51.64 5.33 -17.79
CA TRP A 79 -51.41 6.71 -17.36
C TRP A 79 -50.40 6.79 -16.20
N GLN A 80 -50.26 5.74 -15.38
CA GLN A 80 -49.26 5.70 -14.30
C GLN A 80 -47.83 5.77 -14.88
N ALA A 81 -47.54 5.01 -15.94
CA ALA A 81 -46.24 5.07 -16.61
C ALA A 81 -45.95 6.44 -17.24
N ALA A 82 -46.99 7.18 -17.66
CA ALA A 82 -46.85 8.54 -18.18
C ALA A 82 -46.65 9.58 -17.04
N ALA A 83 -47.34 9.40 -15.91
CA ALA A 83 -47.23 10.24 -14.72
C ALA A 83 -45.85 10.11 -14.04
N HIS A 84 -45.27 8.91 -14.04
CA HIS A 84 -43.94 8.62 -13.46
C HIS A 84 -42.76 8.80 -14.42
N ARG A 85 -42.95 9.37 -15.63
CA ARG A 85 -41.81 9.67 -16.54
C ARG A 85 -40.78 10.61 -15.91
N HIS A 86 -41.19 11.42 -14.93
CA HIS A 86 -40.32 12.39 -14.24
C HIS A 86 -39.30 11.77 -13.29
N ASP A 87 -39.48 10.51 -12.86
CA ASP A 87 -38.43 9.79 -12.12
C ASP A 87 -37.32 9.24 -13.05
N LYS A 88 -37.49 9.29 -14.38
CA LYS A 88 -36.55 8.70 -15.36
C LYS A 88 -35.74 9.71 -16.19
N VAL A 89 -35.75 11.02 -15.86
CA VAL A 89 -34.90 12.02 -16.54
C VAL A 89 -34.13 12.90 -15.55
N VAL A 90 -33.55 12.28 -14.52
CA VAL A 90 -32.23 12.72 -14.04
C VAL A 90 -31.23 12.00 -14.95
N PRO A 91 -30.27 12.68 -15.61
CA PRO A 91 -29.20 11.98 -16.32
C PRO A 91 -28.62 10.94 -15.37
N GLU A 92 -28.53 9.66 -15.80
CA GLU A 92 -27.85 8.64 -14.99
C GLU A 92 -26.55 9.24 -14.47
N PRO A 93 -26.32 9.31 -13.15
CA PRO A 93 -25.06 9.78 -12.64
C PRO A 93 -23.97 8.88 -13.21
N GLN A 94 -23.12 9.46 -14.06
CA GLN A 94 -22.09 8.71 -14.75
C GLN A 94 -20.93 8.51 -13.76
N LEU A 95 -20.79 7.28 -13.25
CA LEU A 95 -19.61 6.85 -12.51
C LEU A 95 -18.35 7.37 -13.22
N PRO A 96 -17.36 7.94 -12.50
CA PRO A 96 -16.17 8.46 -13.16
C PRO A 96 -15.43 7.31 -13.85
N VAL A 97 -15.27 7.44 -15.16
CA VAL A 97 -14.56 6.48 -16.00
C VAL A 97 -13.13 6.96 -16.19
N SER A 98 -12.20 6.01 -16.24
CA SER A 98 -10.81 6.29 -16.61
C SER A 98 -10.73 7.08 -17.91
N THR A 99 -10.14 8.27 -17.89
CA THR A 99 -9.94 9.09 -19.10
C THR A 99 -8.73 8.66 -19.93
N ARG A 100 -7.90 7.77 -19.38
CA ARG A 100 -6.64 7.33 -19.98
C ARG A 100 -6.87 6.18 -20.95
N LYS A 101 -6.22 6.23 -22.12
CA LYS A 101 -6.17 5.09 -23.04
C LYS A 101 -5.23 4.02 -22.49
N LEU A 102 -5.74 2.79 -22.36
CA LEU A 102 -4.94 1.65 -21.91
C LEU A 102 -3.88 1.28 -22.95
N THR A 103 -2.72 0.85 -22.47
CA THR A 103 -1.70 0.20 -23.31
C THR A 103 -2.07 -1.26 -23.57
N THR A 104 -1.51 -1.87 -24.63
CA THR A 104 -1.72 -3.29 -24.93
C THR A 104 -1.36 -4.21 -23.76
N ARG A 105 -0.31 -3.87 -22.99
CA ARG A 105 0.06 -4.66 -21.80
C ARG A 105 -1.00 -4.57 -20.71
N GLU A 106 -1.60 -3.40 -20.52
CA GLU A 106 -2.68 -3.21 -19.55
C GLU A 106 -3.95 -3.95 -19.95
N GLU A 107 -4.30 -3.94 -21.23
CA GLU A 107 -5.40 -4.75 -21.77
C GLU A 107 -5.16 -6.25 -21.51
N ILE A 108 -3.93 -6.73 -21.75
CA ILE A 108 -3.54 -8.12 -21.45
C ILE A 108 -3.71 -8.42 -19.95
N ILE A 109 -3.26 -7.53 -19.05
CA ILE A 109 -3.42 -7.72 -17.60
C ILE A 109 -4.91 -7.86 -17.22
N LEU A 110 -5.79 -7.04 -17.80
CA LEU A 110 -7.23 -7.14 -17.57
C LEU A 110 -7.83 -8.45 -18.12
N LEU A 111 -7.34 -8.93 -19.26
CA LEU A 111 -7.75 -10.21 -19.84
C LEU A 111 -7.26 -11.42 -19.03
N GLU A 112 -6.01 -11.39 -18.54
CA GLU A 112 -5.47 -12.39 -17.61
C GLU A 112 -6.32 -12.46 -16.34
N GLY A 113 -6.69 -11.29 -15.79
CA GLY A 113 -7.55 -11.18 -14.61
C GLY A 113 -8.99 -11.69 -14.79
N ALA A 114 -9.40 -12.08 -16.01
CA ALA A 114 -10.70 -12.68 -16.27
C ALA A 114 -10.78 -14.16 -15.84
N LYS A 115 -9.65 -14.87 -15.74
CA LYS A 115 -9.63 -16.29 -15.37
C LYS A 115 -9.39 -16.42 -13.88
N LEU A 116 -10.36 -16.94 -13.14
CA LEU A 116 -10.26 -17.13 -11.70
C LEU A 116 -11.00 -18.38 -11.25
N ASN A 117 -10.37 -19.21 -10.43
CA ASN A 117 -10.95 -20.40 -9.81
C ASN A 117 -11.62 -21.37 -10.81
N GLY A 118 -11.01 -21.51 -12.00
CA GLY A 118 -11.54 -22.37 -13.08
C GLY A 118 -12.67 -21.76 -13.90
N PHE A 119 -13.10 -20.53 -13.59
CA PHE A 119 -14.14 -19.81 -14.31
C PHE A 119 -13.57 -18.63 -15.12
N ILE A 120 -14.34 -18.18 -16.11
CA ILE A 120 -14.02 -17.02 -16.96
C ILE A 120 -15.05 -15.92 -16.70
N PHE A 121 -14.55 -14.74 -16.32
CA PHE A 121 -15.33 -13.54 -16.01
C PHE A 121 -14.93 -12.40 -16.95
N PRO A 122 -15.54 -12.34 -18.15
CA PRO A 122 -15.15 -11.36 -19.15
C PRO A 122 -15.46 -9.93 -18.69
N PRO A 123 -14.68 -8.92 -19.12
CA PRO A 123 -14.99 -7.52 -18.84
C PRO A 123 -16.42 -7.14 -19.24
N TRP A 124 -17.05 -6.30 -18.43
CA TRP A 124 -18.37 -5.77 -18.68
C TRP A 124 -18.32 -4.68 -19.75
N SER A 125 -18.90 -4.95 -20.91
CA SER A 125 -19.05 -3.97 -22.00
C SER A 125 -20.41 -3.30 -21.97
N ASN A 126 -21.48 -4.09 -22.15
CA ASN A 126 -22.86 -3.61 -22.25
C ASN A 126 -23.80 -4.50 -21.42
N PRO A 127 -24.96 -3.95 -20.99
CA PRO A 127 -26.06 -4.73 -20.44
C PRO A 127 -26.47 -5.89 -21.35
N PRO A 128 -26.77 -7.08 -20.80
CA PRO A 128 -27.23 -8.22 -21.58
C PRO A 128 -28.60 -7.95 -22.20
N SER A 129 -28.87 -8.55 -23.37
CA SER A 129 -30.17 -8.36 -24.01
C SER A 129 -31.26 -9.17 -23.29
N PRO A 130 -32.52 -8.70 -23.25
CA PRO A 130 -33.62 -9.48 -22.67
C PRO A 130 -33.83 -10.87 -23.31
N ALA A 131 -33.36 -11.06 -24.56
CA ALA A 131 -33.45 -12.35 -25.25
C ALA A 131 -32.56 -13.43 -24.60
N GLU A 132 -31.49 -13.05 -23.90
CA GLU A 132 -30.58 -14.00 -23.23
C GLU A 132 -31.21 -14.72 -22.02
N PHE A 133 -32.36 -14.23 -21.55
CA PHE A 133 -33.06 -14.75 -20.36
C PHE A 133 -34.35 -15.48 -20.69
N LYS A 134 -34.75 -15.52 -21.97
CA LYS A 134 -35.94 -16.24 -22.41
C LYS A 134 -35.69 -17.74 -22.36
N GLN A 135 -36.68 -18.49 -21.90
CA GLN A 135 -36.69 -19.94 -22.04
C GLN A 135 -37.13 -20.29 -23.47
N LEU A 136 -36.33 -21.07 -24.18
CA LEU A 136 -36.72 -21.65 -25.47
C LEU A 136 -37.54 -22.92 -25.22
N VAL A 137 -38.58 -23.15 -26.02
CA VAL A 137 -39.67 -24.13 -25.77
C VAL A 137 -39.17 -25.58 -25.66
N GLU A 138 -37.94 -25.87 -26.05
CA GLU A 138 -37.34 -27.22 -26.05
C GLU A 138 -35.97 -27.31 -25.35
N GLU A 139 -35.48 -26.21 -24.73
CA GLU A 139 -34.19 -26.23 -24.04
C GLU A 139 -34.35 -26.40 -22.52
N PRO A 140 -33.48 -27.19 -21.87
CA PRO A 140 -33.45 -27.27 -20.42
C PRO A 140 -33.07 -25.90 -19.84
N LEU A 141 -33.53 -25.64 -18.61
CA LEU A 141 -33.14 -24.44 -17.87
C LEU A 141 -31.61 -24.34 -17.76
N PHE A 142 -31.11 -23.11 -17.83
CA PHE A 142 -29.68 -22.84 -17.78
C PHE A 142 -29.05 -23.48 -16.54
N THR A 143 -27.88 -24.06 -16.76
CA THR A 143 -27.11 -24.78 -15.74
C THR A 143 -25.65 -24.37 -15.89
N ASP A 144 -25.11 -23.74 -14.86
CA ASP A 144 -23.74 -23.27 -14.75
C ASP A 144 -22.86 -24.39 -14.20
N LYS A 145 -21.75 -24.68 -14.88
CA LYS A 145 -20.85 -25.79 -14.54
C LYS A 145 -19.39 -25.31 -14.50
N PRO A 146 -18.53 -25.93 -13.66
CA PRO A 146 -18.85 -26.95 -12.66
C PRO A 146 -19.67 -26.40 -11.48
N ASP A 147 -20.29 -27.29 -10.70
CA ASP A 147 -20.97 -26.89 -9.46
C ASP A 147 -19.94 -26.37 -8.44
N LEU A 148 -20.37 -25.43 -7.58
CA LEU A 148 -19.47 -24.79 -6.63
C LEU A 148 -19.04 -25.74 -5.50
N HIS A 149 -17.81 -25.56 -5.02
CA HIS A 149 -17.26 -26.41 -3.98
C HIS A 149 -17.90 -26.10 -2.61
N LEU A 150 -18.21 -27.15 -1.86
CA LEU A 150 -18.71 -27.09 -0.48
C LEU A 150 -17.65 -27.64 0.48
N SER A 151 -17.58 -27.05 1.68
CA SER A 151 -16.71 -27.49 2.77
C SER A 151 -17.13 -28.87 3.30
N HIS A 152 -16.26 -29.53 4.07
CA HIS A 152 -16.59 -30.83 4.66
C HIS A 152 -17.82 -30.78 5.57
N LEU A 153 -18.02 -29.69 6.31
CA LEU A 153 -19.19 -29.52 7.18
C LEU A 153 -20.47 -29.33 6.37
N GLN A 154 -20.42 -28.48 5.34
CA GLN A 154 -21.56 -28.22 4.43
C GLN A 154 -22.01 -29.51 3.72
N ARG A 155 -21.06 -30.35 3.28
CA ARG A 155 -21.38 -31.63 2.60
C ARG A 155 -22.12 -32.63 3.48
N ARG A 156 -21.94 -32.61 4.81
CA ARG A 156 -22.62 -33.55 5.72
C ARG A 156 -24.13 -33.37 5.73
N VAL A 157 -24.59 -32.16 5.46
CA VAL A 157 -26.01 -31.78 5.49
C VAL A 157 -26.55 -31.45 4.10
N PHE A 158 -25.75 -31.57 3.05
CA PHE A 158 -26.12 -31.20 1.69
C PHE A 158 -27.12 -32.20 1.06
N ASP A 159 -28.23 -31.70 0.53
CA ASP A 159 -29.30 -32.47 -0.14
C ASP A 159 -29.36 -32.22 -1.66
N GLY A 160 -28.29 -31.70 -2.25
CA GLY A 160 -28.22 -31.41 -3.67
C GLY A 160 -28.48 -29.94 -4.03
N TRP A 161 -28.15 -29.62 -5.28
CA TRP A 161 -28.39 -28.32 -5.91
C TRP A 161 -29.83 -28.27 -6.42
N LYS A 162 -30.68 -27.45 -5.79
CA LYS A 162 -32.11 -27.38 -6.10
C LYS A 162 -32.50 -26.02 -6.63
N ARG A 163 -33.48 -25.99 -7.53
CA ARG A 163 -34.03 -24.72 -8.06
C ARG A 163 -34.98 -24.07 -7.04
N PRO A 164 -35.28 -22.77 -7.16
CA PRO A 164 -36.10 -22.06 -6.16
C PRO A 164 -37.45 -22.72 -5.86
N ALA A 165 -38.16 -23.21 -6.88
CA ALA A 165 -39.44 -23.89 -6.69
C ALA A 165 -39.27 -25.20 -5.89
N GLU A 166 -38.17 -25.93 -6.07
CA GLU A 166 -37.89 -27.18 -5.34
C GLU A 166 -37.45 -26.92 -3.90
N LEU A 167 -36.82 -25.77 -3.64
CA LEU A 167 -36.39 -25.36 -2.30
C LEU A 167 -37.58 -25.01 -1.41
N LEU A 168 -38.51 -24.21 -1.92
CA LEU A 168 -39.70 -23.77 -1.16
C LEU A 168 -40.71 -24.90 -0.90
N LEU A 169 -40.68 -25.99 -1.68
CA LEU A 169 -41.54 -27.16 -1.46
C LEU A 169 -41.19 -27.96 -0.20
N LYS A 170 -39.99 -27.78 0.37
CA LYS A 170 -39.59 -28.47 1.61
C LYS A 170 -40.23 -27.89 2.87
N ASP A 171 -40.56 -26.61 2.87
CA ASP A 171 -41.18 -25.91 3.99
C ASP A 171 -42.71 -26.06 3.90
N ALA A 172 -43.17 -27.30 4.09
CA ALA A 172 -44.52 -27.77 3.79
C ALA A 172 -45.64 -27.29 4.75
N GLU A 173 -45.48 -26.15 5.42
CA GLU A 173 -46.58 -25.52 6.20
C GLU A 173 -47.38 -24.49 5.38
N ASP A 174 -46.82 -23.93 4.30
CA ASP A 174 -47.50 -22.94 3.45
C ASP A 174 -47.39 -23.28 1.95
N VAL A 175 -48.40 -23.98 1.43
CA VAL A 175 -48.42 -24.62 0.09
C VAL A 175 -48.43 -23.62 -1.11
N ASN A 176 -48.27 -22.31 -0.88
CA ASN A 176 -48.44 -21.27 -1.91
C ASN A 176 -47.27 -20.26 -2.01
N LEU A 177 -46.11 -20.49 -1.39
CA LEU A 177 -44.98 -19.57 -1.50
C LEU A 177 -44.34 -19.64 -2.90
N VAL A 178 -44.48 -18.55 -3.67
CA VAL A 178 -43.85 -18.37 -4.98
C VAL A 178 -42.53 -17.61 -4.80
N PRO A 179 -41.42 -18.03 -5.43
CA PRO A 179 -40.16 -17.30 -5.32
C PRO A 179 -40.24 -15.90 -5.92
N VAL A 180 -39.64 -14.91 -5.25
CA VAL A 180 -39.66 -13.50 -5.67
C VAL A 180 -38.26 -12.88 -5.72
N MET A 181 -38.10 -11.89 -6.59
CA MET A 181 -36.86 -11.12 -6.76
C MET A 181 -36.90 -9.73 -6.09
N SER A 182 -38.05 -9.34 -5.51
CA SER A 182 -38.26 -8.06 -4.85
C SER A 182 -39.32 -8.20 -3.75
N VAL A 183 -39.10 -7.57 -2.60
CA VAL A 183 -40.05 -7.53 -1.47
C VAL A 183 -40.38 -6.09 -1.06
N SER A 184 -41.59 -5.87 -0.57
CA SER A 184 -42.07 -4.58 -0.06
C SER A 184 -42.04 -4.60 1.47
N GLY A 185 -40.92 -4.22 2.09
CA GLY A 185 -40.75 -4.27 3.54
C GLY A 185 -39.28 -4.21 3.97
N LYS A 186 -39.04 -4.30 5.28
CA LYS A 186 -37.68 -4.42 5.84
C LYS A 186 -37.17 -5.85 5.71
N SER A 187 -35.97 -5.99 5.19
CA SER A 187 -35.29 -7.27 5.02
C SER A 187 -34.51 -7.61 6.30
N ASP A 188 -34.49 -8.88 6.70
CA ASP A 188 -33.69 -9.36 7.82
C ASP A 188 -32.78 -10.50 7.37
N LEU A 189 -31.71 -10.10 6.68
CA LEU A 189 -30.76 -11.02 6.08
C LEU A 189 -29.85 -11.63 7.14
N VAL A 190 -29.74 -12.96 7.13
CA VAL A 190 -28.86 -13.71 8.03
C VAL A 190 -28.20 -14.91 7.35
N GLN A 191 -27.03 -15.28 7.86
CA GLN A 191 -26.32 -16.51 7.55
C GLN A 191 -26.50 -17.54 8.67
N ASP A 192 -26.21 -18.81 8.38
CA ASP A 192 -26.25 -19.89 9.36
C ASP A 192 -24.94 -20.71 9.37
N MET A 193 -24.77 -21.65 8.44
CA MET A 193 -23.58 -22.54 8.42
C MET A 193 -22.40 -22.02 7.60
N LEU A 194 -22.57 -20.93 6.85
CA LEU A 194 -21.50 -20.33 6.05
C LEU A 194 -20.67 -19.37 6.91
N THR A 195 -19.38 -19.27 6.61
CA THR A 195 -18.41 -18.38 7.26
C THR A 195 -18.23 -17.05 6.49
N ASP A 196 -19.26 -16.62 5.78
CA ASP A 196 -19.24 -15.47 4.86
C ASP A 196 -19.88 -14.21 5.46
N CYS A 197 -19.67 -13.96 6.75
CA CYS A 197 -20.29 -12.82 7.46
C CYS A 197 -20.00 -11.47 6.84
N SER A 198 -18.77 -11.27 6.39
CA SER A 198 -18.35 -10.13 5.57
C SER A 198 -19.29 -9.85 4.37
N VAL A 199 -19.75 -10.89 3.67
CA VAL A 199 -20.66 -10.80 2.52
C VAL A 199 -22.08 -10.45 2.98
N VAL A 200 -22.59 -11.15 4.00
CA VAL A 200 -23.96 -10.93 4.49
C VAL A 200 -24.10 -9.55 5.15
N ALA A 201 -23.09 -9.10 5.91
CA ALA A 201 -23.03 -7.74 6.43
C ALA A 201 -23.05 -6.69 5.31
N SER A 202 -22.33 -6.94 4.21
CA SER A 202 -22.34 -6.09 3.01
C SER A 202 -23.73 -6.01 2.36
N LEU A 203 -24.43 -7.15 2.27
CA LEU A 203 -25.82 -7.20 1.77
C LEU A 203 -26.79 -6.45 2.69
N CYS A 204 -26.64 -6.58 4.01
CA CYS A 204 -27.41 -5.81 4.99
C CYS A 204 -27.21 -4.30 4.83
N ALA A 205 -25.96 -3.84 4.72
CA ALA A 205 -25.64 -2.43 4.57
C ALA A 205 -26.21 -1.84 3.26
N THR A 206 -26.03 -2.55 2.15
CA THR A 206 -26.57 -2.14 0.83
C THR A 206 -28.10 -2.14 0.79
N THR A 207 -28.74 -3.15 1.40
CA THR A 207 -30.20 -3.23 1.48
C THR A 207 -30.78 -2.13 2.34
N SER A 208 -30.16 -1.82 3.50
CA SER A 208 -30.60 -0.70 4.35
C SER A 208 -30.52 0.65 3.65
N MET A 209 -29.47 0.89 2.84
CA MET A 209 -29.39 2.13 2.05
C MET A 209 -30.56 2.27 1.07
N LEU A 210 -30.92 1.18 0.37
CA LEU A 210 -32.08 1.17 -0.52
C LEU A 210 -33.39 1.42 0.23
N GLU A 211 -33.59 0.76 1.37
CA GLU A 211 -34.79 0.92 2.21
C GLU A 211 -34.96 2.35 2.73
N ARG A 212 -33.85 3.07 2.91
CA ARG A 212 -33.85 4.50 3.26
C ARG A 212 -34.14 5.43 2.07
N GLY A 213 -34.41 4.87 0.89
CA GLY A 213 -34.68 5.64 -0.34
C GLY A 213 -33.45 6.37 -0.87
N GLN A 214 -32.25 5.96 -0.46
CA GLN A 214 -30.99 6.59 -0.83
C GLN A 214 -30.35 5.78 -1.97
N CYS A 215 -30.04 6.48 -3.07
CA CYS A 215 -29.38 5.98 -4.26
C CYS A 215 -29.94 4.67 -4.87
N LEU A 216 -31.01 4.81 -5.68
CA LEU A 216 -31.70 3.70 -6.35
C LEU A 216 -30.87 2.94 -7.42
N HIS A 217 -29.69 3.45 -7.79
CA HIS A 217 -28.94 2.99 -8.97
C HIS A 217 -27.70 2.11 -8.66
N LEU A 218 -27.39 1.84 -7.38
CA LEU A 218 -26.04 1.37 -6.98
C LEU A 218 -25.97 0.04 -6.22
N LEU A 219 -27.01 -0.80 -6.33
CA LEU A 219 -26.95 -2.18 -5.87
C LEU A 219 -26.12 -3.08 -6.81
N PRO A 220 -25.70 -4.28 -6.37
CA PRO A 220 -25.15 -5.28 -7.26
C PRO A 220 -26.11 -5.51 -8.44
N MET A 221 -25.71 -5.02 -9.61
CA MET A 221 -26.56 -5.06 -10.80
C MET A 221 -26.75 -6.50 -11.26
N ILE A 222 -27.99 -6.96 -11.24
CA ILE A 222 -28.43 -8.29 -11.65
C ILE A 222 -29.39 -8.19 -12.84
N TYR A 223 -29.28 -9.12 -13.78
CA TYR A 223 -30.16 -9.26 -14.92
C TYR A 223 -30.78 -10.66 -14.97
N PRO A 224 -32.08 -10.80 -15.28
CA PRO A 224 -33.05 -9.72 -15.57
C PRO A 224 -33.35 -8.84 -14.33
N SER A 225 -33.65 -7.55 -14.57
CA SER A 225 -33.68 -6.48 -13.56
C SER A 225 -34.55 -6.79 -12.33
N ARG A 226 -34.18 -6.22 -11.17
CA ARG A 226 -34.95 -6.26 -9.91
C ARG A 226 -36.37 -5.67 -10.02
N GLU A 227 -36.65 -4.88 -11.05
CA GLU A 227 -38.01 -4.34 -11.32
C GLU A 227 -39.05 -5.43 -11.63
N THR A 228 -38.61 -6.61 -12.10
CA THR A 228 -39.50 -7.75 -12.22
C THR A 228 -39.48 -8.55 -10.92
N SER A 229 -40.62 -8.60 -10.21
CA SER A 229 -40.75 -9.43 -9.01
C SER A 229 -40.60 -10.93 -9.29
N GLN A 230 -40.64 -11.33 -10.56
CA GLN A 230 -40.56 -12.72 -11.00
C GLN A 230 -39.12 -13.17 -11.25
N PRO A 231 -38.76 -14.42 -10.90
CA PRO A 231 -37.48 -15.04 -11.26
C PRO A 231 -37.25 -15.12 -12.77
N SER A 232 -35.98 -15.32 -13.16
CA SER A 232 -35.58 -15.48 -14.56
C SER A 232 -36.24 -16.73 -15.18
N PRO A 233 -36.98 -16.61 -16.29
CA PRO A 233 -37.66 -17.77 -16.91
C PRO A 233 -36.70 -18.87 -17.37
N SER A 234 -35.47 -18.51 -17.75
CA SER A 234 -34.42 -19.47 -18.16
C SER A 234 -33.60 -20.02 -16.99
N GLY A 235 -33.79 -19.53 -15.77
CA GLY A 235 -32.92 -19.83 -14.62
C GLY A 235 -31.51 -19.22 -14.73
N LYS A 236 -31.22 -18.41 -15.77
CA LYS A 236 -29.94 -17.73 -15.98
C LYS A 236 -29.96 -16.34 -15.35
N TYR A 237 -28.88 -15.98 -14.67
CA TYR A 237 -28.65 -14.65 -14.14
C TYR A 237 -27.26 -14.13 -14.52
N ILE A 238 -27.16 -12.83 -14.76
CA ILE A 238 -25.90 -12.14 -15.06
C ILE A 238 -25.73 -10.97 -14.09
N PHE A 239 -24.62 -10.98 -13.38
CA PHE A 239 -24.22 -9.94 -12.43
C PHE A 239 -23.07 -9.10 -12.99
N ARG A 240 -23.03 -7.84 -12.56
CA ARG A 240 -21.93 -6.90 -12.85
C ARG A 240 -21.15 -6.61 -11.57
N PHE A 241 -20.06 -7.33 -11.34
CA PHE A 241 -19.16 -7.13 -10.19
C PHE A 241 -17.85 -6.47 -10.60
N TYR A 242 -17.22 -5.74 -9.69
CA TYR A 242 -15.94 -5.06 -9.91
C TYR A 242 -14.79 -5.87 -9.32
N PHE A 243 -13.86 -6.37 -10.12
CA PHE A 243 -12.64 -6.98 -9.58
C PHE A 243 -11.56 -7.06 -10.65
N ASN A 244 -10.30 -7.21 -10.22
CA ASN A 244 -9.15 -7.29 -11.12
C ASN A 244 -9.14 -6.13 -12.15
N GLY A 245 -9.37 -4.92 -11.65
CA GLY A 245 -9.26 -3.66 -12.40
C GLY A 245 -10.45 -3.22 -13.23
N CYS A 246 -11.52 -4.00 -13.36
CA CYS A 246 -12.71 -3.57 -14.12
C CYS A 246 -14.00 -4.24 -13.65
N PHE A 247 -15.14 -3.71 -14.08
CA PHE A 247 -16.41 -4.43 -13.98
C PHE A 247 -16.40 -5.66 -14.91
N ARG A 248 -16.99 -6.76 -14.47
CA ARG A 248 -16.98 -8.06 -15.16
C ARG A 248 -18.36 -8.72 -15.09
N LYS A 249 -18.63 -9.56 -16.10
CA LYS A 249 -19.84 -10.39 -16.16
C LYS A 249 -19.64 -11.64 -15.31
N VAL A 250 -20.50 -11.83 -14.32
CA VAL A 250 -20.57 -13.05 -13.50
C VAL A 250 -21.88 -13.75 -13.83
N ILE A 251 -21.80 -14.89 -14.51
CA ILE A 251 -22.98 -15.65 -14.94
C ILE A 251 -23.18 -16.81 -13.97
N ILE A 252 -24.41 -17.00 -13.48
CA ILE A 252 -24.80 -18.16 -12.67
C ILE A 252 -26.15 -18.71 -13.12
N ASP A 253 -26.42 -19.96 -12.75
CA ASP A 253 -27.80 -20.48 -12.70
C ASP A 253 -28.45 -20.19 -11.33
N ASP A 254 -29.72 -20.56 -11.18
CA ASP A 254 -30.56 -20.32 -10.00
C ASP A 254 -30.58 -21.46 -8.97
N ARG A 255 -29.80 -22.52 -9.17
CA ARG A 255 -29.75 -23.64 -8.22
C ARG A 255 -29.01 -23.23 -6.96
N LEU A 256 -29.59 -23.41 -5.78
CA LEU A 256 -28.92 -23.13 -4.49
C LEU A 256 -28.68 -24.45 -3.75
N PRO A 257 -27.66 -24.50 -2.86
CA PRO A 257 -27.42 -25.70 -2.06
C PRO A 257 -28.56 -25.91 -1.06
N SER A 258 -29.24 -27.04 -1.16
CA SER A 258 -30.30 -27.43 -0.22
C SER A 258 -29.72 -28.22 0.95
N SER A 259 -30.31 -28.07 2.13
CA SER A 259 -29.95 -28.83 3.33
C SER A 259 -30.93 -29.99 3.59
N GLN A 260 -30.43 -31.07 4.18
CA GLN A 260 -31.22 -32.19 4.74
C GLN A 260 -31.70 -31.88 6.17
N THR A 261 -31.18 -30.81 6.79
CA THR A 261 -31.55 -30.36 8.14
C THR A 261 -32.27 -29.02 8.09
N SER A 262 -32.70 -28.48 9.24
CA SER A 262 -33.27 -27.12 9.37
C SER A 262 -32.25 -26.00 9.19
N ARG A 263 -30.96 -26.32 9.03
CA ARG A 263 -29.88 -25.35 8.86
C ARG A 263 -29.81 -24.86 7.41
N SER A 264 -29.53 -23.58 7.20
CA SER A 264 -29.36 -23.01 5.85
C SER A 264 -27.92 -23.09 5.35
N LEU A 265 -27.76 -23.34 4.04
CA LEU A 265 -26.48 -23.36 3.31
C LEU A 265 -26.27 -22.12 2.43
N HIS A 266 -27.12 -21.11 2.57
CA HIS A 266 -27.07 -19.82 1.88
C HIS A 266 -27.77 -18.75 2.73
N VAL A 267 -27.51 -17.48 2.45
CA VAL A 267 -28.19 -16.35 3.10
C VAL A 267 -29.71 -16.43 2.91
N ILE A 268 -30.45 -16.17 3.98
CA ILE A 268 -31.91 -16.13 4.00
C ILE A 268 -32.41 -14.79 4.52
N ASP A 269 -33.61 -14.39 4.11
CA ASP A 269 -34.36 -13.32 4.77
C ASP A 269 -35.39 -13.94 5.71
N ARG A 270 -35.24 -13.71 7.02
CA ARG A 270 -36.17 -14.26 8.03
C ARG A 270 -37.59 -13.72 7.90
N ASN A 271 -37.74 -12.50 7.37
CA ASN A 271 -39.06 -11.91 7.16
C ASN A 271 -39.69 -12.38 5.83
N ASN A 272 -38.87 -12.80 4.87
CA ASN A 272 -39.32 -13.15 3.52
C ASN A 272 -38.59 -14.41 2.99
N PRO A 273 -38.97 -15.63 3.43
CA PRO A 273 -38.28 -16.86 3.05
C PRO A 273 -38.26 -17.15 1.53
N ASN A 274 -39.20 -16.59 0.77
CA ASN A 274 -39.27 -16.72 -0.69
C ASN A 274 -38.44 -15.68 -1.46
N PHE A 275 -37.69 -14.82 -0.78
CA PHE A 275 -36.87 -13.77 -1.39
C PHE A 275 -35.50 -14.29 -1.84
N LEU A 276 -35.31 -14.43 -3.16
CA LEU A 276 -34.14 -15.11 -3.72
C LEU A 276 -32.92 -14.22 -3.96
N TRP A 277 -33.12 -12.91 -4.12
CA TRP A 277 -32.06 -12.00 -4.56
C TRP A 277 -30.79 -12.09 -3.69
N PRO A 278 -30.86 -12.09 -2.34
CA PRO A 278 -29.67 -12.18 -1.49
C PRO A 278 -28.86 -13.46 -1.77
N ALA A 279 -29.54 -14.61 -1.84
CA ALA A 279 -28.91 -15.92 -2.06
C ALA A 279 -28.25 -16.03 -3.45
N LEU A 280 -28.84 -15.42 -4.48
CA LEU A 280 -28.24 -15.40 -5.82
C LEU A 280 -27.03 -14.48 -5.89
N VAL A 281 -27.04 -13.33 -5.19
CA VAL A 281 -25.87 -12.44 -5.09
C VAL A 281 -24.73 -13.15 -4.35
N GLU A 282 -25.03 -13.78 -3.22
CA GLU A 282 -24.09 -14.60 -2.45
C GLU A 282 -23.48 -15.70 -3.33
N LYS A 283 -24.29 -16.48 -4.04
CA LYS A 283 -23.79 -17.52 -4.97
C LYS A 283 -22.86 -16.96 -6.03
N ALA A 284 -23.21 -15.84 -6.66
CA ALA A 284 -22.37 -15.19 -7.67
C ALA A 284 -21.03 -14.74 -7.07
N TYR A 285 -21.05 -14.24 -5.84
CA TYR A 285 -19.86 -13.81 -5.11
C TYR A 285 -18.98 -15.00 -4.71
N LEU A 286 -19.58 -16.07 -4.18
CA LEU A 286 -18.86 -17.27 -3.79
C LEU A 286 -18.29 -18.02 -5.00
N LYS A 287 -18.96 -17.99 -6.16
CA LYS A 287 -18.38 -18.44 -7.44
C LYS A 287 -17.07 -17.73 -7.75
N LEU A 288 -17.03 -16.41 -7.58
CA LEU A 288 -15.81 -15.62 -7.75
C LEU A 288 -14.72 -16.03 -6.75
N ARG A 289 -15.08 -16.22 -5.48
CA ARG A 289 -14.14 -16.57 -4.40
C ARG A 289 -13.75 -18.05 -4.33
N GLY A 290 -14.27 -18.89 -5.22
CA GLY A 290 -13.84 -20.28 -5.43
C GLY A 290 -14.80 -21.35 -4.86
N GLY A 291 -15.94 -20.95 -4.32
CA GLY A 291 -17.00 -21.83 -3.82
C GLY A 291 -17.61 -21.36 -2.51
N TYR A 292 -18.55 -22.16 -1.99
CA TYR A 292 -19.18 -21.98 -0.68
C TYR A 292 -18.25 -22.36 0.49
N ASP A 293 -17.16 -23.07 0.19
CA ASP A 293 -16.02 -23.29 1.07
C ASP A 293 -15.15 -22.02 1.20
N PHE A 294 -15.77 -20.95 1.71
CA PHE A 294 -15.21 -19.62 1.78
C PHE A 294 -14.87 -19.25 3.22
N PRO A 295 -13.60 -19.00 3.57
CA PRO A 295 -13.16 -18.80 4.95
C PRO A 295 -13.55 -17.44 5.55
N GLY A 296 -14.31 -16.61 4.82
CA GLY A 296 -14.57 -15.22 5.17
C GLY A 296 -13.59 -14.26 4.48
N SER A 297 -13.88 -12.97 4.55
CA SER A 297 -12.93 -11.91 4.18
C SER A 297 -13.25 -10.59 4.87
N ASN A 298 -12.87 -9.47 4.26
CA ASN A 298 -13.12 -8.13 4.76
C ASN A 298 -14.33 -7.56 4.01
N SER A 299 -15.37 -7.15 4.73
CA SER A 299 -16.60 -6.60 4.13
C SER A 299 -16.38 -5.36 3.26
N GLY A 300 -15.34 -4.57 3.52
CA GLY A 300 -14.92 -3.47 2.66
C GLY A 300 -14.46 -3.94 1.27
N THR A 301 -13.77 -5.08 1.20
CA THR A 301 -13.42 -5.74 -0.07
C THR A 301 -14.67 -6.31 -0.75
N ASP A 302 -15.59 -6.89 0.02
CA ASP A 302 -16.82 -7.47 -0.53
C ASP A 302 -17.70 -6.39 -1.16
N LEU A 303 -17.92 -5.29 -0.45
CA LEU A 303 -18.63 -4.12 -0.99
C LEU A 303 -17.94 -3.57 -2.23
N TRP A 304 -16.60 -3.46 -2.24
CA TRP A 304 -15.86 -3.06 -3.44
C TRP A 304 -16.14 -3.97 -4.63
N VAL A 305 -16.21 -5.28 -4.42
CA VAL A 305 -16.53 -6.23 -5.49
C VAL A 305 -17.97 -6.13 -5.95
N LEU A 306 -18.89 -6.01 -4.99
CA LEU A 306 -20.33 -5.99 -5.24
C LEU A 306 -20.79 -4.70 -5.93
N THR A 307 -20.19 -3.55 -5.59
CA THR A 307 -20.68 -2.23 -6.03
C THR A 307 -19.66 -1.42 -6.83
N GLY A 308 -18.36 -1.71 -6.70
CA GLY A 308 -17.29 -0.85 -7.22
C GLY A 308 -17.06 0.42 -6.40
N TRP A 309 -17.59 0.50 -5.17
CA TRP A 309 -17.42 1.65 -4.27
C TRP A 309 -16.07 1.61 -3.56
N ILE A 310 -15.41 2.76 -3.51
CA ILE A 310 -14.00 2.90 -3.11
C ILE A 310 -13.83 2.44 -1.66
N PRO A 311 -13.14 1.31 -1.40
CA PRO A 311 -12.99 0.78 -0.07
C PRO A 311 -11.91 1.55 0.72
N GLU A 312 -12.15 1.67 2.01
CA GLU A 312 -11.22 2.20 2.98
C GLU A 312 -11.33 1.41 4.27
N GLN A 313 -10.18 1.00 4.80
CA GLN A 313 -10.07 0.37 6.11
C GLN A 313 -9.51 1.38 7.11
N VAL A 314 -10.26 1.61 8.18
CA VAL A 314 -9.84 2.42 9.32
C VAL A 314 -9.52 1.51 10.49
N PHE A 315 -8.26 1.55 10.94
CA PHE A 315 -7.80 0.86 12.13
C PHE A 315 -8.17 1.69 13.37
N LEU A 316 -9.14 1.22 14.16
CA LEU A 316 -9.78 2.01 15.20
C LEU A 316 -8.87 2.28 16.41
N HIS A 317 -7.86 1.43 16.63
CA HIS A 317 -6.90 1.54 17.73
C HIS A 317 -5.59 2.26 17.34
N ASN A 318 -5.55 2.93 16.20
CA ASN A 318 -4.41 3.77 15.82
C ASN A 318 -4.47 5.11 16.56
N ASP A 319 -3.35 5.55 17.15
CA ASP A 319 -3.24 6.76 17.97
C ASP A 319 -3.73 8.05 17.27
N ASP A 320 -3.64 8.11 15.94
CA ASP A 320 -4.06 9.27 15.14
C ASP A 320 -5.58 9.33 14.90
N VAL A 321 -6.34 8.30 15.29
CA VAL A 321 -7.77 8.17 15.01
C VAL A 321 -8.60 8.58 16.22
N THR A 322 -9.45 9.59 16.04
CA THR A 322 -10.39 10.04 17.08
C THR A 322 -11.84 9.93 16.62
N GLY A 323 -12.74 9.57 17.55
CA GLY A 323 -14.17 9.43 17.25
C GLY A 323 -14.81 10.68 16.67
N ASP A 324 -14.40 11.87 17.13
CA ASP A 324 -14.91 13.15 16.62
C ASP A 324 -14.52 13.42 15.17
N GLN A 325 -13.32 13.02 14.76
CA GLN A 325 -12.88 13.16 13.38
C GLN A 325 -13.61 12.15 12.48
N LEU A 326 -13.73 10.90 12.92
CA LEU A 326 -14.44 9.86 12.19
C LEU A 326 -15.92 10.18 12.00
N TRP A 327 -16.62 10.57 13.07
CA TRP A 327 -18.04 10.91 13.01
C TRP A 327 -18.31 12.05 12.03
N ARG A 328 -17.57 13.16 12.13
CA ARG A 328 -17.68 14.30 11.20
C ARG A 328 -17.43 13.89 9.75
N ARG A 329 -16.58 12.90 9.55
CA ARG A 329 -16.16 12.44 8.23
C ARG A 329 -17.24 11.62 7.53
N PHE A 330 -17.87 10.65 8.21
CA PHE A 330 -18.83 9.75 7.56
C PHE A 330 -20.30 10.10 7.83
N TYR A 331 -20.65 10.80 8.92
CA TYR A 331 -22.06 10.96 9.30
C TYR A 331 -22.90 11.68 8.24
N LYS A 332 -22.39 12.82 7.72
CA LYS A 332 -23.07 13.56 6.65
C LYS A 332 -23.14 12.74 5.37
N SER A 333 -22.03 12.11 4.99
CA SER A 333 -21.92 11.29 3.78
C SER A 333 -22.86 10.09 3.86
N PHE A 334 -22.99 9.45 5.03
CA PHE A 334 -23.88 8.31 5.25
C PHE A 334 -25.34 8.71 5.11
N ASN A 335 -25.72 9.86 5.68
CA ASN A 335 -27.08 10.39 5.55
C ASN A 335 -27.42 10.84 4.12
N ASN A 336 -26.41 11.17 3.31
CA ASN A 336 -26.57 11.49 1.90
C ASN A 336 -26.60 10.24 1.00
N GLY A 337 -26.24 9.05 1.51
CA GLY A 337 -26.05 7.85 0.69
C GLY A 337 -24.72 7.82 -0.08
N ASP A 338 -23.71 8.58 0.35
CA ASP A 338 -22.38 8.65 -0.27
C ASP A 338 -21.36 7.64 0.31
N VAL A 339 -21.73 6.91 1.37
CA VAL A 339 -20.86 5.92 2.01
C VAL A 339 -21.68 4.78 2.64
N LEU A 340 -21.20 3.54 2.46
CA LEU A 340 -21.66 2.35 3.14
C LEU A 340 -20.67 2.00 4.24
N LEU A 341 -21.18 1.52 5.38
CA LEU A 341 -20.36 1.17 6.53
C LEU A 341 -20.66 -0.23 7.05
N THR A 342 -19.58 -0.91 7.39
CA THR A 342 -19.54 -2.20 8.07
C THR A 342 -18.39 -2.16 9.06
N ILE A 343 -18.40 -3.05 10.05
CA ILE A 343 -17.43 -3.01 11.14
C ILE A 343 -17.07 -4.42 11.58
N GLY A 344 -15.78 -4.65 11.86
CA GLY A 344 -15.23 -5.96 12.20
C GLY A 344 -14.63 -5.99 13.61
N THR A 345 -14.86 -7.09 14.32
CA THR A 345 -14.17 -7.43 15.57
C THR A 345 -12.84 -8.11 15.27
N GLY A 346 -11.87 -7.91 16.15
CA GLY A 346 -10.63 -8.68 16.19
C GLY A 346 -10.81 -10.02 16.89
N GLU A 347 -9.69 -10.59 17.35
CA GLU A 347 -9.69 -11.74 18.26
C GLU A 347 -10.24 -11.30 19.63
N LEU A 348 -11.38 -11.87 20.03
CA LEU A 348 -12.01 -11.65 21.32
C LEU A 348 -11.91 -12.93 22.16
N THR A 349 -11.58 -12.80 23.44
CA THR A 349 -11.64 -13.91 24.37
C THR A 349 -13.09 -14.35 24.61
N GLU A 350 -13.32 -15.61 25.00
CA GLU A 350 -14.66 -16.11 25.32
C GLU A 350 -15.38 -15.24 26.36
N ARG A 351 -14.64 -14.67 27.32
CA ARG A 351 -15.18 -13.74 28.32
C ARG A 351 -15.67 -12.45 27.68
N GLU A 352 -14.87 -11.83 26.82
CA GLU A 352 -15.24 -10.60 26.11
C GLU A 352 -16.43 -10.83 25.18
N GLN A 353 -16.49 -11.98 24.50
CA GLN A 353 -17.63 -12.34 23.65
C GLN A 353 -18.94 -12.38 24.45
N ILE A 354 -18.93 -12.99 25.64
CA ILE A 354 -20.09 -13.08 26.53
C ILE A 354 -20.44 -11.70 27.12
N GLU A 355 -19.45 -10.96 27.64
CA GLU A 355 -19.68 -9.67 28.29
C GLU A 355 -20.16 -8.59 27.32
N LEU A 356 -19.62 -8.58 26.10
CA LEU A 356 -19.97 -7.60 25.07
C LEU A 356 -21.14 -8.05 24.21
N GLY A 357 -21.48 -9.34 24.21
CA GLY A 357 -22.43 -9.92 23.25
C GLY A 357 -21.93 -9.80 21.80
N LEU A 358 -20.62 -9.87 21.58
CA LEU A 358 -20.00 -9.77 20.27
C LEU A 358 -19.34 -11.10 19.88
N VAL A 359 -19.24 -11.34 18.59
CA VAL A 359 -18.63 -12.53 18.00
C VAL A 359 -17.19 -12.17 17.64
N SER A 360 -16.23 -13.02 18.00
CA SER A 360 -14.82 -12.86 17.62
C SER A 360 -14.66 -12.99 16.10
N GLU A 361 -13.74 -12.22 15.52
CA GLU A 361 -13.38 -12.28 14.10
C GLU A 361 -14.60 -12.22 13.15
N HIS A 362 -15.49 -11.26 13.38
CA HIS A 362 -16.79 -11.19 12.73
C HIS A 362 -17.15 -9.79 12.23
N ASP A 363 -17.78 -9.73 11.07
CA ASP A 363 -18.24 -8.49 10.44
C ASP A 363 -19.74 -8.22 10.72
N TYR A 364 -20.03 -6.97 11.04
CA TYR A 364 -21.35 -6.43 11.35
C TYR A 364 -21.72 -5.32 10.37
N ALA A 365 -23.00 -5.15 10.10
CA ALA A 365 -23.51 -4.08 9.25
C ALA A 365 -23.93 -2.85 10.07
N ILE A 366 -23.63 -1.65 9.55
CA ILE A 366 -24.17 -0.40 10.10
C ILE A 366 -25.37 0.02 9.25
N LEU A 367 -26.56 -0.07 9.83
CA LEU A 367 -27.82 0.13 9.12
C LEU A 367 -28.32 1.58 9.17
N ASP A 368 -28.08 2.29 10.27
CA ASP A 368 -28.58 3.65 10.51
C ASP A 368 -27.66 4.41 11.49
N MET A 369 -27.78 5.75 11.54
CA MET A 369 -27.00 6.62 12.43
C MET A 369 -27.85 7.75 12.96
N LYS A 370 -27.64 8.12 14.23
CA LYS A 370 -28.34 9.24 14.88
C LYS A 370 -27.41 10.08 15.71
N GLU A 371 -27.58 11.38 15.61
CA GLU A 371 -26.96 12.36 16.50
C GLU A 371 -28.04 13.18 17.19
N SER A 372 -28.10 13.12 18.52
CA SER A 372 -29.07 13.89 19.30
C SER A 372 -28.47 14.35 20.62
N LYS A 373 -28.59 15.67 20.92
CA LYS A 373 -28.08 16.27 22.17
C LYS A 373 -26.61 15.92 22.48
N GLY A 374 -25.76 15.81 21.46
CA GLY A 374 -24.35 15.43 21.59
C GLY A 374 -24.09 13.92 21.76
N ARG A 375 -25.13 13.09 21.84
CA ARG A 375 -25.02 11.62 21.83
C ARG A 375 -25.04 11.11 20.40
N ARG A 376 -24.05 10.28 20.04
CA ARG A 376 -23.84 9.70 18.71
C ARG A 376 -24.04 8.20 18.76
N GLN A 377 -24.94 7.70 17.93
CA GLN A 377 -25.32 6.28 17.97
C GLN A 377 -25.39 5.69 16.57
N LEU A 378 -24.99 4.42 16.46
CA LEU A 378 -25.04 3.62 15.25
C LEU A 378 -25.96 2.42 15.47
N LEU A 379 -26.79 2.09 14.47
CA LEU A 379 -27.61 0.88 14.46
C LEU A 379 -26.79 -0.24 13.84
N VAL A 380 -26.40 -1.21 14.65
CA VAL A 380 -25.52 -2.34 14.27
C VAL A 380 -26.37 -3.60 14.12
N LYS A 381 -26.10 -4.38 13.08
CA LYS A 381 -26.75 -5.68 12.80
C LYS A 381 -25.70 -6.79 12.74
N ASN A 382 -25.89 -7.81 13.57
CA ASN A 382 -25.23 -9.10 13.46
C ASN A 382 -25.88 -9.91 12.31
N PRO A 383 -25.15 -10.30 11.26
CA PRO A 383 -25.65 -11.15 10.19
C PRO A 383 -25.82 -12.63 10.59
N TRP A 384 -25.39 -13.08 11.77
CA TRP A 384 -25.53 -14.48 12.17
C TRP A 384 -26.92 -14.82 12.74
N ALA A 385 -27.48 -15.96 12.32
CA ALA A 385 -28.78 -16.48 12.76
C ALA A 385 -28.76 -17.24 14.10
N GLY A 386 -27.60 -17.37 14.77
CA GLY A 386 -27.48 -18.04 16.08
C GLY A 386 -28.23 -17.32 17.22
N GLU A 387 -28.51 -18.04 18.33
CA GLU A 387 -29.25 -17.51 19.48
C GLU A 387 -28.66 -16.18 20.01
N ASP A 388 -29.57 -15.23 20.31
CA ASP A 388 -29.39 -13.78 20.46
C ASP A 388 -28.11 -13.28 21.15
N THR A 389 -27.08 -12.97 20.37
CA THR A 389 -25.88 -12.22 20.81
C THR A 389 -26.13 -10.70 20.80
N ALA A 390 -27.17 -10.22 21.49
CA ALA A 390 -27.32 -8.78 21.72
C ALA A 390 -26.63 -8.40 23.04
N PRO A 391 -25.83 -7.30 23.10
CA PRO A 391 -25.24 -6.82 24.34
C PRO A 391 -26.34 -6.61 25.41
N GLY A 392 -26.35 -7.42 26.47
CA GLY A 392 -27.30 -7.33 27.58
C GLY A 392 -28.49 -8.31 27.55
N TYR A 393 -28.54 -9.28 26.63
CA TYR A 393 -29.55 -10.34 26.63
C TYR A 393 -28.98 -11.63 27.24
N ASN A 394 -29.20 -11.87 28.53
CA ASN A 394 -28.92 -13.17 29.13
C ASN A 394 -30.11 -14.10 28.85
N GLY A 395 -29.85 -15.25 28.22
CA GLY A 395 -30.83 -16.26 27.75
C GLY A 395 -31.80 -16.86 28.78
N ASN A 396 -32.01 -16.23 29.93
CA ASN A 396 -32.99 -16.59 30.96
C ASN A 396 -34.17 -15.59 31.05
N GLY A 397 -34.44 -14.78 30.03
CA GLY A 397 -35.63 -13.91 29.99
C GLY A 397 -35.67 -12.81 31.06
N SER A 398 -34.55 -12.55 31.75
CA SER A 398 -34.42 -11.48 32.72
C SER A 398 -33.54 -10.38 32.13
N ILE A 399 -34.18 -9.32 31.63
CA ILE A 399 -33.54 -8.03 31.38
C ILE A 399 -32.96 -7.57 32.72
N THR A 400 -31.62 -7.54 32.87
CA THR A 400 -31.01 -6.86 34.01
C THR A 400 -31.39 -5.38 33.91
N GLU A 401 -32.23 -4.91 34.83
CA GLU A 401 -32.60 -3.51 34.98
C GLU A 401 -31.37 -2.63 35.27
N SER A 402 -30.61 -2.26 34.25
CA SER A 402 -29.71 -1.11 34.32
C SER A 402 -30.56 0.16 34.20
N ARG A 403 -30.98 0.67 35.37
CA ARG A 403 -31.93 1.77 35.63
C ARG A 403 -31.68 3.15 34.97
N ASN A 404 -30.92 3.31 33.89
CA ASN A 404 -30.62 4.65 33.33
C ASN A 404 -30.54 4.72 31.77
N LEU A 405 -31.51 4.18 31.03
CA LEU A 405 -31.68 4.49 29.60
C LEU A 405 -33.12 4.97 29.33
N PRO A 406 -33.33 6.18 28.77
CA PRO A 406 -34.66 6.64 28.39
C PRO A 406 -35.09 6.03 27.04
N HIS A 407 -36.31 5.49 27.02
CA HIS A 407 -37.10 5.00 25.87
C HIS A 407 -36.71 3.64 25.25
N ASN A 408 -37.53 2.62 25.54
CA ASN A 408 -37.69 1.42 24.72
C ASN A 408 -38.09 1.81 23.28
N PRO A 409 -37.30 1.46 22.25
CA PRO A 409 -37.74 1.56 20.86
C PRO A 409 -38.56 0.31 20.45
N PRO A 410 -39.26 0.31 19.30
CA PRO A 410 -40.02 -0.85 18.81
C PRO A 410 -39.13 -2.09 18.66
N SER A 411 -39.70 -3.30 18.83
CA SER A 411 -39.04 -4.60 18.66
C SER A 411 -38.17 -4.62 17.39
N PHE A 412 -36.85 -4.53 17.53
CA PHE A 412 -35.92 -4.66 16.40
C PHE A 412 -35.82 -6.13 15.96
N ALA A 413 -35.31 -6.35 14.75
CA ALA A 413 -34.98 -7.69 14.30
C ALA A 413 -33.89 -8.31 15.21
N PRO A 414 -33.91 -9.63 15.46
CA PRO A 414 -32.92 -10.28 16.31
C PRO A 414 -31.48 -10.00 15.83
N GLY A 415 -30.59 -9.73 16.77
CA GLY A 415 -29.20 -9.32 16.50
C GLY A 415 -29.02 -7.88 16.01
N THR A 416 -30.04 -7.01 16.10
CA THR A 416 -29.94 -5.57 15.77
C THR A 416 -30.02 -4.70 17.02
N PHE A 417 -29.07 -3.79 17.22
CA PHE A 417 -29.01 -2.95 18.42
C PHE A 417 -28.38 -1.57 18.13
N TRP A 418 -28.75 -0.56 18.92
CA TRP A 418 -28.07 0.74 18.92
C TRP A 418 -26.85 0.68 19.82
N MET A 419 -25.72 1.19 19.32
CA MET A 419 -24.48 1.30 20.08
C MET A 419 -23.98 2.75 20.02
N ASP A 420 -23.49 3.25 21.16
CA ASP A 420 -22.85 4.57 21.23
C ASP A 420 -21.52 4.54 20.47
N CYS A 421 -21.22 5.59 19.72
CA CYS A 421 -20.03 5.66 18.86
C CYS A 421 -18.74 5.40 19.64
N GLU A 422 -18.66 5.90 20.87
CA GLU A 422 -17.49 5.75 21.74
C GLU A 422 -17.26 4.30 22.17
N LYS A 423 -18.35 3.55 22.45
CA LYS A 423 -18.26 2.12 22.76
C LYS A 423 -17.86 1.31 21.53
N LEU A 424 -18.38 1.69 20.36
CA LEU A 424 -18.03 1.04 19.10
C LEU A 424 -16.53 1.18 18.80
N LEU A 425 -15.94 2.35 19.04
CA LEU A 425 -14.49 2.57 18.86
C LEU A 425 -13.63 1.80 19.87
N GLN A 426 -14.20 1.42 21.02
CA GLN A 426 -13.50 0.67 22.06
C GLN A 426 -13.49 -0.84 21.80
N HIS A 427 -14.56 -1.38 21.23
CA HIS A 427 -14.79 -2.84 21.18
C HIS A 427 -14.59 -3.47 19.79
N PHE A 428 -14.39 -2.66 18.75
CA PHE A 428 -14.15 -3.12 17.39
C PHE A 428 -12.76 -2.70 16.93
N GLU A 429 -12.16 -3.49 16.05
CA GLU A 429 -10.79 -3.27 15.58
C GLU A 429 -10.77 -2.50 14.24
N HIS A 430 -11.74 -2.79 13.37
CA HIS A 430 -11.75 -2.29 12.00
C HIS A 430 -13.10 -1.67 11.65
N LEU A 431 -13.07 -0.44 11.14
CA LEU A 431 -14.21 0.18 10.49
C LEU A 431 -13.96 0.23 8.98
N TYR A 432 -14.88 -0.33 8.20
CA TYR A 432 -14.79 -0.35 6.74
C TYR A 432 -15.77 0.65 6.15
N LEU A 433 -15.25 1.56 5.33
CA LEU A 433 -16.01 2.57 4.61
C LEU A 433 -15.89 2.28 3.11
N ASN A 434 -17.02 2.18 2.43
CA ASN A 434 -17.04 2.13 0.98
C ASN A 434 -17.69 3.40 0.48
N TRP A 435 -16.94 4.21 -0.26
CA TRP A 435 -17.37 5.53 -0.72
C TRP A 435 -17.96 5.45 -2.13
N ASN A 436 -19.09 6.11 -2.34
CA ASN A 436 -19.70 6.25 -3.66
C ASN A 436 -18.70 6.95 -4.61
N PRO A 437 -18.25 6.31 -5.70
CA PRO A 437 -17.30 6.94 -6.62
C PRO A 437 -17.83 8.22 -7.29
N GLU A 438 -19.15 8.40 -7.35
CA GLU A 438 -19.81 9.58 -7.96
C GLU A 438 -19.50 10.89 -7.24
N ILE A 439 -18.96 10.84 -6.01
CA ILE A 439 -18.45 12.05 -5.34
C ILE A 439 -17.24 12.66 -6.09
N PHE A 440 -16.63 11.91 -7.01
CA PHE A 440 -15.53 12.35 -7.85
C PHE A 440 -15.96 12.50 -9.32
N LYS A 441 -15.37 13.49 -9.98
CA LYS A 441 -15.63 13.77 -11.39
C LYS A 441 -14.64 13.10 -12.33
N TYR A 442 -13.40 12.90 -11.88
CA TYR A 442 -12.31 12.38 -12.70
C TYR A 442 -11.75 11.11 -12.09
N ARG A 443 -11.37 10.18 -12.98
CA ARG A 443 -10.69 8.95 -12.64
C ARG A 443 -9.59 8.67 -13.67
N GLU A 444 -8.46 8.16 -13.21
CA GLU A 444 -7.48 7.48 -14.06
C GLU A 444 -7.09 6.15 -13.44
N ASP A 445 -6.85 5.15 -14.28
CA ASP A 445 -6.41 3.82 -13.88
C ASP A 445 -5.09 3.47 -14.56
N VAL A 446 -4.20 2.81 -13.81
CA VAL A 446 -2.97 2.19 -14.32
C VAL A 446 -2.94 0.73 -13.88
N HIS A 447 -2.81 -0.19 -14.83
CA HIS A 447 -2.68 -1.62 -14.54
C HIS A 447 -1.22 -2.05 -14.73
N PHE A 448 -0.67 -2.81 -13.80
CA PHE A 448 0.74 -3.21 -13.88
C PHE A 448 0.99 -4.57 -13.26
N THR A 449 2.03 -5.23 -13.75
CA THR A 449 2.57 -6.45 -13.16
C THR A 449 3.80 -6.10 -12.34
N TRP A 450 3.88 -6.59 -11.11
CA TRP A 450 5.07 -6.53 -10.28
C TRP A 450 5.77 -7.90 -10.27
N GLU A 451 6.99 -7.94 -10.79
CA GLU A 451 7.82 -9.13 -10.91
C GLU A 451 8.61 -9.43 -9.62
N LEU A 452 7.97 -10.07 -8.64
CA LEU A 452 8.59 -10.40 -7.35
C LEU A 452 9.45 -11.68 -7.39
N SER A 453 9.41 -12.44 -8.48
CA SER A 453 10.16 -13.70 -8.63
C SER A 453 11.67 -13.51 -8.79
N SER A 454 12.09 -12.44 -9.47
CA SER A 454 13.50 -12.18 -9.80
C SER A 454 14.10 -10.94 -9.14
N ARG A 455 13.26 -10.07 -8.57
CA ARG A 455 13.63 -8.72 -8.12
C ARG A 455 12.94 -8.33 -6.81
N ARG A 456 13.01 -9.18 -5.78
CA ARG A 456 12.62 -8.73 -4.43
C ARG A 456 13.48 -7.53 -4.06
N GLY A 457 12.83 -6.41 -3.77
CA GLY A 457 13.50 -5.23 -3.25
C GLY A 457 14.04 -5.51 -1.85
N VAL A 458 15.11 -4.84 -1.49
CA VAL A 458 15.58 -4.79 -0.10
C VAL A 458 14.60 -3.90 0.67
N ALA A 459 14.15 -4.30 1.87
CA ALA A 459 13.23 -3.46 2.65
C ALA A 459 13.83 -2.05 2.86
N GLY A 460 13.02 -1.02 2.58
CA GLY A 460 13.47 0.38 2.61
C GLY A 460 14.16 0.86 1.33
N CYS A 461 14.47 -0.01 0.36
CA CYS A 461 14.94 0.34 -0.98
C CYS A 461 13.80 0.24 -2.00
N PHE A 462 13.50 1.34 -2.67
CA PHE A 462 12.38 1.49 -3.59
C PHE A 462 12.77 1.47 -5.07
N VAL A 463 14.05 1.28 -5.40
CA VAL A 463 14.54 1.32 -6.80
C VAL A 463 13.80 0.34 -7.71
N ASN A 464 13.51 -0.86 -7.22
CA ASN A 464 12.82 -1.90 -7.99
C ASN A 464 11.30 -1.86 -7.82
N ASN A 465 10.78 -1.01 -6.94
CA ASN A 465 9.35 -0.90 -6.70
C ASN A 465 8.64 -0.18 -7.87
N PRO A 466 7.36 -0.50 -8.12
CA PRO A 466 6.50 0.28 -9.01
C PRO A 466 6.35 1.71 -8.49
N GLN A 467 6.63 2.69 -9.35
CA GLN A 467 6.53 4.10 -9.00
C GLN A 467 5.81 4.88 -10.10
N PHE A 468 4.96 5.82 -9.69
CA PHE A 468 4.07 6.57 -10.55
C PHE A 468 4.15 8.06 -10.24
N ALA A 469 4.14 8.89 -11.28
CA ALA A 469 3.94 10.32 -11.16
C ALA A 469 2.44 10.61 -11.14
N VAL A 470 1.96 11.33 -10.13
CA VAL A 470 0.57 11.78 -10.02
C VAL A 470 0.56 13.30 -10.02
N SER A 471 -0.10 13.91 -10.99
CA SER A 471 -0.09 15.37 -11.20
C SER A 471 -1.49 15.96 -11.25
N THR A 472 -1.62 17.19 -10.75
CA THR A 472 -2.85 17.99 -10.85
C THR A 472 -2.52 19.44 -11.19
N GLU A 473 -3.26 20.00 -12.14
CA GLU A 473 -3.12 21.42 -12.54
C GLU A 473 -3.82 22.36 -11.56
N HIS A 474 -4.99 21.96 -11.06
CA HIS A 474 -5.86 22.81 -10.24
C HIS A 474 -5.83 22.47 -8.75
N GLY A 475 -5.11 21.42 -8.36
CA GLY A 475 -5.04 20.96 -6.98
C GLY A 475 -6.32 20.26 -6.53
N GLY A 476 -6.48 20.10 -5.22
CA GLY A 476 -7.65 19.52 -4.58
C GLY A 476 -7.44 18.10 -4.10
N ILE A 477 -8.55 17.44 -3.78
CA ILE A 477 -8.56 16.10 -3.18
C ILE A 477 -8.26 15.06 -4.25
N VAL A 478 -7.27 14.22 -4.00
CA VAL A 478 -6.88 13.09 -4.84
C VAL A 478 -6.82 11.83 -3.98
N TRP A 479 -7.58 10.81 -4.35
CA TRP A 479 -7.58 9.51 -3.68
C TRP A 479 -6.93 8.48 -4.57
N LEU A 480 -5.94 7.76 -4.04
CA LEU A 480 -5.19 6.73 -4.72
C LEU A 480 -5.55 5.38 -4.12
N LEU A 481 -6.28 4.57 -4.86
CA LEU A 481 -6.66 3.21 -4.48
C LEU A 481 -5.75 2.22 -5.19
N LEU A 482 -4.95 1.49 -4.43
CA LEU A 482 -4.21 0.34 -4.94
C LEU A 482 -5.05 -0.92 -4.71
N GLY A 483 -5.29 -1.69 -5.78
CA GLY A 483 -5.98 -2.97 -5.75
C GLY A 483 -5.09 -4.10 -6.28
N LYS A 484 -4.77 -5.08 -5.44
CA LYS A 484 -4.15 -6.37 -5.81
C LYS A 484 -5.19 -7.23 -6.53
N HIS A 485 -4.81 -7.82 -7.67
CA HIS A 485 -5.72 -8.71 -8.39
C HIS A 485 -5.83 -10.05 -7.67
N PHE A 486 -7.06 -10.56 -7.55
CA PHE A 486 -7.33 -11.91 -7.08
C PHE A 486 -6.71 -12.94 -8.02
N ARG A 487 -6.32 -14.07 -7.43
CA ARG A 487 -5.64 -15.17 -8.11
C ARG A 487 -6.27 -16.49 -7.72
N THR A 488 -6.11 -17.47 -8.60
CA THR A 488 -6.47 -18.85 -8.28
C THR A 488 -5.36 -19.42 -7.41
N THR A 489 -5.62 -19.62 -6.11
CA THR A 489 -4.65 -20.19 -5.15
C THR A 489 -4.79 -21.72 -5.01
N ARG A 490 -5.88 -22.31 -5.49
CA ARG A 490 -6.14 -23.76 -5.38
C ARG A 490 -5.47 -24.57 -6.50
N HIS A 491 -4.63 -25.54 -6.11
CA HIS A 491 -4.31 -26.71 -6.94
C HIS A 491 -5.35 -27.82 -6.69
N PRO A 492 -5.95 -28.44 -7.74
CA PRO A 492 -7.03 -29.42 -7.58
C PRO A 492 -6.68 -30.73 -6.84
N GLU A 493 -5.40 -31.01 -6.56
CA GLU A 493 -4.93 -32.36 -6.17
C GLU A 493 -4.43 -32.50 -4.72
N ARG A 494 -4.47 -31.46 -3.87
CA ARG A 494 -3.97 -31.59 -2.47
C ARG A 494 -5.11 -31.84 -1.44
N PRO A 495 -4.97 -32.84 -0.55
CA PRO A 495 -5.92 -33.10 0.54
C PRO A 495 -6.01 -31.94 1.55
N LEU A 496 -7.17 -31.81 2.18
CA LEU A 496 -7.59 -30.65 3.00
C LEU A 496 -6.99 -30.59 4.42
N ASP A 497 -6.39 -31.66 4.93
CA ASP A 497 -5.93 -31.74 6.33
C ASP A 497 -4.55 -31.09 6.59
N GLU A 498 -3.87 -30.58 5.56
CA GLU A 498 -2.56 -29.89 5.69
C GLU A 498 -2.62 -28.36 5.52
N TYR A 499 -3.79 -27.77 5.20
CA TYR A 499 -3.93 -26.32 5.08
C TYR A 499 -4.24 -25.67 6.44
N GLN A 500 -3.31 -25.76 7.38
CA GLN A 500 -3.24 -24.82 8.49
C GLN A 500 -2.71 -23.47 7.96
N GLY A 501 -3.63 -22.51 7.72
CA GLY A 501 -3.41 -21.08 7.93
C GLY A 501 -2.15 -20.40 7.37
N ASN A 502 -1.69 -20.72 6.15
CA ASN A 502 -0.52 -20.04 5.59
C ASN A 502 -0.54 -19.90 4.05
N ASP A 503 -1.68 -19.47 3.49
CA ASP A 503 -1.70 -18.98 2.09
C ASP A 503 -1.04 -17.59 2.08
N GLU A 504 0.30 -17.57 2.07
CA GLU A 504 1.23 -16.41 2.00
C GLU A 504 0.56 -15.02 1.85
N SER A 505 -0.05 -14.53 2.93
CA SER A 505 -0.72 -13.23 2.96
C SER A 505 0.33 -12.13 3.10
N GLY A 506 0.93 -11.75 1.98
CA GLY A 506 1.77 -10.56 1.96
C GLY A 506 0.96 -9.27 2.01
N PHE A 507 1.59 -8.25 2.57
CA PHE A 507 1.03 -6.94 2.79
C PHE A 507 1.39 -5.98 1.67
N ILE A 508 0.52 -5.00 1.41
CA ILE A 508 0.74 -3.93 0.44
C ILE A 508 0.57 -2.55 1.10
N SER A 509 1.28 -1.55 0.59
CA SER A 509 1.18 -0.17 1.05
C SER A 509 1.47 0.82 -0.09
N ILE A 510 1.10 2.09 0.13
CA ILE A 510 1.38 3.23 -0.75
C ILE A 510 2.21 4.26 0.01
N TYR A 511 3.30 4.70 -0.59
CA TYR A 511 4.13 5.80 -0.11
C TYR A 511 4.05 6.97 -1.08
N VAL A 512 4.06 8.20 -0.57
CA VAL A 512 3.97 9.41 -1.40
C VAL A 512 5.12 10.34 -1.08
N PHE A 513 5.79 10.84 -2.11
CA PHE A 513 6.97 11.69 -2.01
C PHE A 513 6.78 12.97 -2.81
N ASN A 514 7.37 14.06 -2.29
CA ASN A 514 7.52 15.30 -3.04
C ASN A 514 8.79 15.25 -3.91
N ALA A 515 8.75 14.42 -4.95
CA ALA A 515 9.88 14.20 -5.87
C ALA A 515 9.56 14.58 -7.33
N ASP A 516 8.51 15.38 -7.55
CA ASP A 516 8.12 15.91 -8.86
C ASP A 516 7.93 14.82 -9.94
N GLY A 517 7.34 13.68 -9.55
CA GLY A 517 7.13 12.54 -10.44
C GLY A 517 8.39 11.79 -10.84
N LYS A 518 9.54 12.09 -10.23
CA LYS A 518 10.81 11.37 -10.45
C LYS A 518 10.94 10.19 -9.50
N ARG A 519 11.66 9.16 -9.93
CA ARG A 519 11.92 7.96 -9.11
C ARG A 519 12.67 8.30 -7.83
N VAL A 520 12.30 7.62 -6.75
CA VAL A 520 12.96 7.67 -5.45
C VAL A 520 13.63 6.33 -5.14
N SER A 521 14.78 6.38 -4.45
CA SER A 521 15.58 5.17 -4.20
C SER A 521 15.31 4.53 -2.85
N LEU A 522 14.94 5.32 -1.83
CA LEU A 522 14.76 4.85 -0.46
C LEU A 522 13.38 5.26 0.09
N SER A 523 12.94 4.61 1.17
CA SER A 523 11.70 4.91 1.89
C SER A 523 11.70 6.20 2.71
N ASP A 524 12.88 6.80 2.86
CA ASP A 524 13.12 7.96 3.71
C ASP A 524 12.64 9.24 3.02
N GLY A 525 12.11 10.18 3.81
CA GLY A 525 11.57 11.44 3.27
C GLY A 525 10.21 11.29 2.58
N ALA A 526 9.51 10.17 2.77
CA ALA A 526 8.12 10.03 2.35
C ALA A 526 7.25 11.06 3.08
N LEU A 527 6.44 11.81 2.32
CA LEU A 527 5.47 12.78 2.83
C LEU A 527 4.30 12.08 3.52
N HIS A 528 3.83 10.98 2.92
CA HIS A 528 2.78 10.13 3.48
C HIS A 528 3.17 8.66 3.36
N ARG A 529 2.84 7.88 4.39
CA ARG A 529 3.08 6.44 4.48
C ARG A 529 1.75 5.75 4.78
N GLY A 530 1.28 4.92 3.87
CA GLY A 530 0.09 4.11 4.07
C GLY A 530 0.36 2.96 5.04
N PRO A 531 -0.67 2.45 5.74
CA PRO A 531 -0.54 1.22 6.50
C PRO A 531 -0.24 0.05 5.55
N TYR A 532 0.51 -0.93 6.06
CA TYR A 532 0.63 -2.23 5.41
C TYR A 532 -0.64 -3.03 5.71
N VAL A 533 -1.35 -3.44 4.66
CA VAL A 533 -2.59 -4.21 4.78
C VAL A 533 -2.46 -5.52 4.00
N ASP A 534 -3.01 -6.59 4.55
CA ASP A 534 -3.13 -7.91 3.94
C ASP A 534 -4.34 -8.01 2.99
N SER A 535 -5.30 -7.09 3.16
CA SER A 535 -6.44 -6.92 2.28
C SER A 535 -6.00 -6.57 0.85
N PRO A 536 -6.79 -6.95 -0.18
CA PRO A 536 -6.44 -6.67 -1.57
C PRO A 536 -6.47 -5.17 -1.92
N ASN A 537 -6.92 -4.29 -1.02
CA ASN A 537 -7.16 -2.89 -1.31
C ASN A 537 -6.55 -1.99 -0.22
N THR A 538 -5.80 -0.96 -0.62
CA THR A 538 -5.36 0.11 0.29
C THR A 538 -5.58 1.47 -0.34
N LEU A 539 -6.03 2.43 0.47
CA LEU A 539 -6.42 3.77 0.03
C LEU A 539 -5.49 4.81 0.64
N MET A 540 -4.91 5.65 -0.21
CA MET A 540 -4.15 6.83 0.17
C MET A 540 -4.93 8.09 -0.22
N ARG A 541 -5.21 8.96 0.75
CA ARG A 541 -5.96 10.20 0.53
C ARG A 541 -5.01 11.38 0.62
N LEU A 542 -5.01 12.22 -0.42
CA LEU A 542 -4.10 13.35 -0.56
C LEU A 542 -4.89 14.64 -0.81
N GLU A 543 -4.41 15.73 -0.22
CA GLU A 543 -4.77 17.08 -0.63
C GLU A 543 -3.58 17.66 -1.39
N MET A 544 -3.72 17.76 -2.71
CA MET A 544 -2.64 18.18 -3.58
C MET A 544 -2.76 19.67 -3.91
N PRO A 545 -1.69 20.48 -3.77
CA PRO A 545 -1.70 21.86 -4.24
C PRO A 545 -1.79 21.95 -5.78
N PRO A 546 -2.25 23.08 -6.34
CA PRO A 546 -2.27 23.29 -7.79
C PRO A 546 -0.87 23.23 -8.42
N ARG A 547 -0.78 22.72 -9.65
CA ARG A 547 0.47 22.58 -10.43
C ARG A 547 1.56 21.80 -9.68
N THR A 548 1.16 20.72 -9.04
CA THR A 548 2.10 19.82 -8.34
C THR A 548 2.06 18.42 -8.92
N THR A 549 3.22 17.76 -8.87
CA THR A 549 3.39 16.35 -9.19
C THR A 549 4.03 15.64 -8.01
N TYR A 550 3.40 14.58 -7.52
CA TYR A 550 3.96 13.71 -6.50
C TYR A 550 4.44 12.40 -7.10
N THR A 551 5.42 11.78 -6.46
CA THR A 551 5.86 10.42 -6.76
C THR A 551 5.20 9.47 -5.79
N VAL A 552 4.45 8.52 -6.33
CA VAL A 552 3.74 7.49 -5.58
C VAL A 552 4.48 6.18 -5.76
N VAL A 553 4.86 5.54 -4.66
CA VAL A 553 5.57 4.26 -4.66
C VAL A 553 4.66 3.20 -4.06
N VAL A 554 4.52 2.09 -4.77
CA VAL A 554 3.85 0.90 -4.24
C VAL A 554 4.88 0.08 -3.48
N SER A 555 4.55 -0.31 -2.25
CA SER A 555 5.42 -1.11 -1.38
C SER A 555 4.73 -2.42 -1.01
N GLU A 556 5.55 -3.42 -0.70
CA GLU A 556 5.10 -4.73 -0.24
C GLU A 556 5.93 -5.22 0.93
N GLN A 557 5.33 -6.11 1.72
CA GLN A 557 6.02 -6.88 2.72
C GLN A 557 5.52 -8.32 2.67
N SER A 558 6.44 -9.28 2.52
CA SER A 558 6.12 -10.71 2.54
C SER A 558 5.19 -11.17 1.42
N LEU A 559 5.08 -10.44 0.29
CA LEU A 559 4.33 -10.96 -0.85
C LEU A 559 4.99 -12.23 -1.43
N PRO A 560 4.19 -13.16 -1.97
CA PRO A 560 4.68 -14.33 -2.69
C PRO A 560 5.71 -13.97 -3.78
N SER A 561 6.78 -14.77 -3.90
CA SER A 561 7.88 -14.61 -4.89
C SER A 561 7.46 -14.94 -6.33
N LEU A 562 6.45 -14.26 -6.84
CA LEU A 562 5.82 -14.56 -8.12
C LEU A 562 5.23 -13.28 -8.73
N ASN A 563 4.99 -13.29 -10.03
CA ASN A 563 4.49 -12.10 -10.72
C ASN A 563 3.06 -11.80 -10.27
N GLN A 564 2.80 -10.59 -9.78
CA GLN A 564 1.47 -10.17 -9.27
C GLN A 564 0.92 -9.00 -10.08
N ASN A 565 -0.38 -9.02 -10.37
CA ASN A 565 -1.05 -7.96 -11.10
C ASN A 565 -1.77 -7.01 -10.14
N PHE A 566 -1.71 -5.72 -10.45
CA PHE A 566 -2.29 -4.64 -9.65
C PHE A 566 -3.00 -3.62 -10.52
N THR A 567 -3.90 -2.87 -9.91
CA THR A 567 -4.47 -1.64 -10.45
C THR A 567 -4.25 -0.51 -9.45
N LEU A 568 -3.65 0.59 -9.89
CA LEU A 568 -3.65 1.85 -9.16
C LEU A 568 -4.70 2.77 -9.80
N SER A 569 -5.68 3.21 -9.02
CA SER A 569 -6.77 4.10 -9.47
C SER A 569 -6.65 5.44 -8.75
N ALA A 570 -6.65 6.55 -9.49
CA ALA A 570 -6.72 7.90 -8.94
C ALA A 570 -8.13 8.46 -9.14
N PHE A 571 -8.77 8.91 -8.06
CA PHE A 571 -10.06 9.59 -8.08
C PHE A 571 -9.87 11.04 -7.62
N SER A 572 -10.48 11.99 -8.32
CA SER A 572 -10.35 13.41 -7.96
C SER A 572 -11.55 14.26 -8.38
N THR A 573 -11.75 15.35 -7.66
CA THR A 573 -12.73 16.40 -8.01
C THR A 573 -12.25 17.25 -9.19
N ASN A 574 -10.93 17.34 -9.38
CA ASN A 574 -10.28 18.04 -10.50
C ASN A 574 -9.55 17.04 -11.40
N LEU A 575 -9.14 17.47 -12.60
CA LEU A 575 -8.41 16.60 -13.52
C LEU A 575 -7.09 16.15 -12.87
N VAL A 576 -6.94 14.84 -12.72
CA VAL A 576 -5.73 14.17 -12.24
C VAL A 576 -5.12 13.37 -13.38
N ARG A 577 -3.78 13.33 -13.45
CA ARG A 577 -3.05 12.51 -14.41
C ARG A 577 -2.07 11.59 -13.72
N MET A 578 -1.98 10.36 -14.20
CA MET A 578 -1.02 9.36 -13.75
C MET A 578 -0.10 8.91 -14.89
N ALA A 579 1.19 8.83 -14.60
CA ALA A 579 2.21 8.28 -15.49
C ALA A 579 3.19 7.43 -14.68
N LYS A 580 4.05 6.66 -15.36
CA LYS A 580 5.20 6.05 -14.68
C LYS A 580 6.15 7.14 -14.21
N ALA A 581 6.73 6.97 -13.02
CA ALA A 581 7.72 7.92 -12.51
C ALA A 581 8.96 7.92 -13.42
N GLN A 582 9.49 9.10 -13.71
CA GLN A 582 10.63 9.29 -14.60
C GLN A 582 11.95 9.06 -13.86
N ASP A 583 12.95 8.51 -14.55
CA ASP A 583 14.28 8.40 -13.98
C ASP A 583 14.86 9.80 -13.72
N LYS A 584 15.37 10.03 -12.50
CA LYS A 584 15.99 11.31 -12.12
C LYS A 584 17.30 11.56 -12.88
N TYR A 585 17.99 10.48 -13.26
CA TYR A 585 19.32 10.47 -13.87
C TYR A 585 19.27 9.70 -15.19
N MET A 586 19.99 10.18 -16.20
CA MET A 586 19.99 9.57 -17.54
C MET A 586 21.01 8.44 -17.69
N CYS A 587 22.09 8.49 -16.90
CA CYS A 587 23.17 7.52 -16.94
C CYS A 587 23.20 6.74 -15.63
N VAL A 588 23.28 5.41 -15.70
CA VAL A 588 23.39 4.54 -14.53
C VAL A 588 24.47 3.49 -14.80
N SER A 589 25.51 3.49 -13.97
CA SER A 589 26.57 2.49 -13.93
C SER A 589 26.39 1.62 -12.70
N LYS A 590 26.39 0.29 -12.86
CA LYS A 590 26.29 -0.65 -11.74
C LYS A 590 27.58 -1.43 -11.61
N VAL A 591 28.15 -1.43 -10.42
CA VAL A 591 29.38 -2.15 -10.11
C VAL A 591 29.11 -3.11 -8.96
N GLN A 592 29.44 -4.39 -9.15
CA GLN A 592 29.31 -5.39 -8.09
C GLN A 592 30.54 -5.36 -7.18
N GLY A 593 30.31 -5.56 -5.89
CA GLY A 593 31.36 -5.64 -4.89
C GLY A 593 30.99 -6.57 -3.74
N SER A 594 31.95 -6.80 -2.85
CA SER A 594 31.73 -7.61 -1.66
C SER A 594 32.65 -7.19 -0.51
N TRP A 595 32.11 -7.24 0.71
CA TRP A 595 32.90 -7.30 1.93
C TRP A 595 33.30 -8.76 2.18
N SER A 596 34.58 -9.04 1.99
CA SER A 596 35.24 -10.32 2.18
C SER A 596 36.07 -10.28 3.48
N PRO A 597 36.61 -11.41 3.97
CA PRO A 597 37.50 -11.37 5.14
C PRO A 597 38.66 -10.37 5.00
N SER A 598 39.14 -10.13 3.78
CA SER A 598 40.19 -9.14 3.49
C SER A 598 39.70 -7.70 3.33
N THR A 599 38.40 -7.49 3.05
CA THR A 599 37.85 -6.16 2.69
C THR A 599 36.76 -5.67 3.64
N ALA A 600 36.33 -6.46 4.63
CA ALA A 600 35.35 -6.04 5.64
C ALA A 600 36.01 -5.16 6.72
N GLY A 601 36.26 -3.91 6.37
CA GLY A 601 37.04 -2.97 7.18
C GLY A 601 36.27 -2.32 8.34
N GLY A 602 34.93 -2.35 8.30
CA GLY A 602 34.07 -1.68 9.29
C GLY A 602 33.96 -0.18 9.06
N ASN A 603 33.60 0.58 10.09
CA ASN A 603 33.39 2.02 10.02
C ASN A 603 34.69 2.86 10.06
N ALA A 604 34.59 4.18 9.91
CA ALA A 604 35.73 5.09 9.79
C ALA A 604 36.65 5.17 11.03
N GLU A 605 36.18 4.69 12.18
CA GLU A 605 36.96 4.61 13.43
C GLU A 605 37.79 3.31 13.50
N SER A 606 37.50 2.34 12.62
CA SER A 606 38.25 1.10 12.52
C SER A 606 39.61 1.30 11.86
N SER A 607 40.67 0.72 12.44
CA SER A 607 42.00 0.64 11.82
C SER A 607 41.99 -0.07 10.47
N ARG A 608 41.00 -0.93 10.24
CA ARG A 608 40.79 -1.68 9.00
C ARG A 608 39.92 -0.92 7.99
N TYR A 609 39.41 0.27 8.31
CA TYR A 609 38.55 1.05 7.41
C TYR A 609 39.13 1.20 6.00
N PRO A 610 40.44 1.45 5.80
CA PRO A 610 40.97 1.55 4.46
C PRO A 610 40.79 0.28 3.65
N LEU A 611 40.72 -0.91 4.27
CA LEU A 611 40.55 -2.18 3.55
C LEU A 611 39.18 -2.32 2.89
N ASN A 612 38.19 -1.49 3.27
CA ASN A 612 36.89 -1.47 2.61
C ASN A 612 37.02 -1.33 1.10
N PRO A 613 36.08 -1.90 0.32
CA PRO A 613 36.05 -1.69 -1.13
C PRO A 613 35.99 -0.21 -1.47
N GLN A 614 36.91 0.22 -2.34
CA GLN A 614 36.99 1.60 -2.80
C GLN A 614 36.89 1.65 -4.33
N PHE A 615 36.20 2.64 -4.87
CA PHE A 615 35.98 2.79 -6.31
C PHE A 615 36.39 4.19 -6.74
N ARG A 616 37.14 4.27 -7.84
CA ARG A 616 37.42 5.54 -8.52
C ARG A 616 36.19 5.96 -9.30
N LEU A 617 35.74 7.19 -9.11
CA LEU A 617 34.69 7.85 -9.88
C LEU A 617 35.31 8.99 -10.68
N GLU A 618 35.24 8.91 -12.00
CA GLU A 618 35.72 9.97 -12.91
C GLU A 618 34.53 10.75 -13.48
N ILE A 619 34.55 12.06 -13.25
CA ILE A 619 33.55 13.02 -13.70
C ILE A 619 34.20 13.94 -14.73
N ALA A 620 33.62 13.98 -15.93
CA ALA A 620 34.16 14.76 -17.05
C ALA A 620 33.70 16.23 -17.06
N ASP A 621 32.48 16.49 -16.58
CA ASP A 621 31.88 17.82 -16.53
C ASP A 621 30.98 17.94 -15.28
N ASP A 622 30.62 19.16 -14.87
CA ASP A 622 29.78 19.39 -13.70
C ASP A 622 28.43 18.66 -13.81
N THR A 623 28.09 17.84 -12.80
CA THR A 623 26.90 16.99 -12.83
C THR A 623 26.35 16.69 -11.45
N ASP A 624 25.04 16.47 -11.37
CA ASP A 624 24.43 15.82 -10.21
C ASP A 624 24.76 14.32 -10.22
N VAL A 625 25.10 13.78 -9.05
CA VAL A 625 25.42 12.36 -8.85
C VAL A 625 24.61 11.79 -7.69
N SER A 626 24.14 10.56 -7.87
CA SER A 626 23.54 9.73 -6.84
C SER A 626 24.28 8.40 -6.74
N LEU A 627 24.69 8.04 -5.52
CA LEU A 627 25.36 6.78 -5.21
C LEU A 627 24.42 5.97 -4.32
N LEU A 628 23.96 4.82 -4.80
CA LEU A 628 23.13 3.90 -4.02
C LEU A 628 23.87 2.58 -3.81
N LEU A 629 23.94 2.14 -2.57
CA LEU A 629 24.52 0.87 -2.19
C LEU A 629 23.39 -0.09 -1.82
N GLU A 630 23.18 -1.08 -2.66
CA GLU A 630 22.19 -2.14 -2.48
C GLU A 630 22.90 -3.40 -1.96
N CYS A 631 22.57 -3.84 -0.76
CA CYS A 631 23.16 -5.01 -0.13
C CYS A 631 22.25 -6.23 -0.27
N SER A 632 22.82 -7.41 -0.51
CA SER A 632 22.03 -8.66 -0.54
C SER A 632 21.58 -9.12 0.85
N ASP A 633 22.30 -8.72 1.89
CA ASP A 633 21.97 -9.02 3.29
C ASP A 633 21.34 -7.79 3.95
N MET A 634 20.11 -7.97 4.45
CA MET A 634 19.28 -6.92 5.02
C MET A 634 19.70 -6.51 6.44
N GLU A 635 20.47 -7.35 7.14
CA GLU A 635 20.90 -7.07 8.51
C GLU A 635 22.16 -6.18 8.55
N LEU A 636 22.87 -6.08 7.42
CA LEU A 636 24.05 -5.25 7.31
C LEU A 636 23.68 -3.77 7.29
N ALA A 637 24.19 -3.04 8.28
CA ALA A 637 24.15 -1.59 8.28
C ALA A 637 25.30 -1.07 7.41
N THR A 638 24.96 -0.42 6.30
CA THR A 638 25.92 0.02 5.27
C THR A 638 26.06 1.54 5.22
N HIS A 639 27.16 2.02 4.65
CA HIS A 639 27.43 3.44 4.43
C HIS A 639 28.25 3.64 3.15
N ILE A 640 28.11 4.83 2.56
CA ILE A 640 28.93 5.31 1.44
C ILE A 640 29.52 6.65 1.84
N LYS A 641 30.83 6.82 1.63
CA LYS A 641 31.52 8.12 1.66
C LYS A 641 32.18 8.41 0.32
N LEU A 642 31.99 9.63 -0.17
CA LEU A 642 32.62 10.17 -1.38
C LEU A 642 33.73 11.14 -0.98
N PHE A 643 34.95 10.90 -1.47
CA PHE A 643 36.14 11.67 -1.13
C PHE A 643 36.75 12.36 -2.35
N TRP A 644 37.27 13.57 -2.14
CA TRP A 644 38.24 14.19 -3.05
C TRP A 644 39.63 13.62 -2.79
N SER A 645 40.15 12.85 -3.73
CA SER A 645 41.44 12.16 -3.57
C SER A 645 42.20 11.98 -4.89
N ASN A 646 41.82 12.73 -5.93
CA ASN A 646 42.35 12.58 -7.30
C ASN A 646 42.26 11.14 -7.82
N GLY A 647 41.23 10.41 -7.41
CA GLY A 647 41.01 9.00 -7.77
C GLY A 647 42.00 8.02 -7.13
N ASN A 648 42.75 8.45 -6.12
CA ASN A 648 43.65 7.58 -5.37
C ASN A 648 42.93 6.91 -4.20
N ARG A 649 43.51 5.81 -3.74
CA ARG A 649 42.99 5.06 -2.61
C ARG A 649 43.11 5.89 -1.32
N VAL A 650 42.02 5.95 -0.56
CA VAL A 650 41.97 6.68 0.70
C VAL A 650 42.44 5.77 1.83
N SER A 651 43.57 6.12 2.44
CA SER A 651 44.16 5.41 3.58
C SER A 651 43.82 6.05 4.93
N ARG A 652 43.49 7.34 4.93
CA ARG A 652 43.13 8.13 6.11
C ARG A 652 41.89 8.96 5.82
N VAL A 653 40.95 8.95 6.74
CA VAL A 653 39.73 9.75 6.65
C VAL A 653 39.99 11.11 7.30
N ARG A 654 39.94 12.18 6.50
CA ARG A 654 40.00 13.57 6.99
C ARG A 654 38.70 14.26 6.61
N SER A 655 38.09 15.00 7.53
CA SER A 655 36.79 15.64 7.29
C SER A 655 36.80 16.60 6.11
N ARG A 656 37.94 17.27 5.86
CA ARG A 656 38.11 18.20 4.73
C ARG A 656 38.11 17.52 3.35
N ASP A 657 38.40 16.22 3.30
CA ASP A 657 38.48 15.45 2.05
C ASP A 657 37.12 14.79 1.72
N ILE A 658 36.16 14.79 2.65
CA ILE A 658 34.82 14.23 2.46
C ILE A 658 33.97 15.24 1.69
N ILE A 659 33.49 14.84 0.50
CA ILE A 659 32.62 15.66 -0.34
C ILE A 659 31.14 15.45 0.01
N ALA A 660 30.76 14.19 0.22
CA ALA A 660 29.40 13.80 0.57
C ALA A 660 29.40 12.40 1.19
N ASP A 661 28.39 12.09 1.99
CA ASP A 661 28.18 10.75 2.52
C ASP A 661 26.70 10.46 2.75
N SER A 662 26.38 9.21 3.11
CA SER A 662 24.99 8.76 3.24
C SER A 662 24.36 9.03 4.62
N GLY A 663 25.01 9.81 5.49
CA GLY A 663 24.60 9.99 6.88
C GLY A 663 24.89 8.76 7.75
N ASP A 664 23.95 8.42 8.63
CA ASP A 664 24.08 7.29 9.55
C ASP A 664 24.14 5.93 8.83
N TYR A 665 24.81 4.97 9.48
CA TYR A 665 24.80 3.58 9.04
C TYR A 665 23.37 3.04 9.10
N ARG A 666 22.90 2.47 8.00
CA ARG A 666 21.52 2.01 7.88
C ARG A 666 21.39 0.65 7.22
N ARG A 667 20.35 -0.07 7.60
CA ARG A 667 19.91 -1.29 6.91
C ARG A 667 19.05 -0.92 5.70
N GLY A 668 18.91 -1.85 4.77
CA GLY A 668 18.07 -1.64 3.58
C GLY A 668 18.76 -0.89 2.42
N GLY A 669 20.05 -0.59 2.54
CA GLY A 669 20.84 0.13 1.54
C GLY A 669 21.03 1.61 1.87
N SER A 670 22.04 2.23 1.27
CA SER A 670 22.50 3.59 1.61
C SER A 670 22.57 4.49 0.39
N LEU A 671 22.16 5.76 0.51
CA LEU A 671 22.08 6.71 -0.61
C LEU A 671 22.90 7.97 -0.31
N VAL A 672 23.70 8.40 -1.27
CA VAL A 672 24.35 9.71 -1.31
C VAL A 672 23.80 10.46 -2.50
N GLU A 673 23.41 11.72 -2.32
CA GLU A 673 23.10 12.62 -3.42
C GLU A 673 23.96 13.87 -3.30
N LYS A 674 24.72 14.18 -4.35
CA LYS A 674 25.51 15.41 -4.46
C LYS A 674 25.11 16.15 -5.72
N LYS A 675 24.64 17.38 -5.55
CA LYS A 675 24.35 18.30 -6.66
C LYS A 675 25.61 19.05 -7.07
N ALA A 676 25.72 19.38 -8.36
CA ALA A 676 26.85 20.13 -8.91
C ALA A 676 28.21 19.59 -8.40
N LEU A 677 28.49 18.33 -8.73
CA LEU A 677 29.79 17.73 -8.48
C LEU A 677 30.72 18.14 -9.62
N GLU A 678 31.76 18.88 -9.27
CA GLU A 678 32.73 19.43 -10.21
C GLU A 678 33.49 18.33 -11.00
N PRO A 679 34.06 18.67 -12.17
CA PRO A 679 34.91 17.74 -12.92
C PRO A 679 36.11 17.31 -12.09
N GLY A 680 36.41 16.01 -12.10
CA GLY A 680 37.50 15.49 -11.28
C GLY A 680 37.48 13.98 -11.10
N SER A 681 38.45 13.50 -10.32
CA SER A 681 38.56 12.09 -9.94
C SER A 681 38.36 11.96 -8.43
N TYR A 682 37.30 11.24 -8.06
CA TYR A 682 36.87 11.02 -6.69
C TYR A 682 37.03 9.56 -6.29
N THR A 683 36.97 9.29 -4.99
CA THR A 683 36.99 7.92 -4.46
C THR A 683 35.75 7.67 -3.61
N ILE A 684 35.00 6.63 -3.96
CA ILE A 684 33.85 6.13 -3.22
C ILE A 684 34.35 5.01 -2.31
N ILE A 685 33.96 5.03 -1.03
CA ILE A 685 34.21 3.93 -0.10
C ILE A 685 32.87 3.37 0.36
N CYS A 686 32.70 2.05 0.21
CA CYS A 686 31.53 1.33 0.70
C CYS A 686 31.90 0.55 1.96
N SER A 687 31.25 0.81 3.08
CA SER A 687 31.59 0.22 4.38
C SER A 687 30.38 -0.36 5.10
N THR A 688 30.66 -1.31 5.99
CA THR A 688 29.73 -1.82 7.01
C THR A 688 29.97 -1.13 8.36
N PHE A 689 29.01 -1.23 9.28
CA PHE A 689 29.15 -0.60 10.59
C PHE A 689 30.30 -1.20 11.41
N ALA A 690 30.39 -2.53 11.48
CA ALA A 690 31.45 -3.24 12.19
C ALA A 690 32.40 -3.95 11.22
N PRO A 691 33.68 -4.14 11.59
CA PRO A 691 34.60 -4.97 10.81
C PRO A 691 34.12 -6.43 10.77
N ASP A 692 34.64 -7.19 9.79
CA ASP A 692 34.35 -8.62 9.60
C ASP A 692 32.88 -8.97 9.27
N GLN A 693 32.06 -7.96 8.98
CA GLN A 693 30.73 -8.13 8.42
C GLN A 693 30.83 -8.42 6.92
N LEU A 694 30.57 -9.67 6.54
CA LEU A 694 30.71 -10.15 5.17
C LEU A 694 29.40 -10.01 4.40
N GLY A 695 29.47 -9.66 3.12
CA GLY A 695 28.27 -9.52 2.30
C GLY A 695 28.58 -9.13 0.87
N ARG A 696 27.62 -9.35 -0.04
CA ARG A 696 27.69 -8.86 -1.42
C ARG A 696 26.83 -7.62 -1.57
N PHE A 697 27.25 -6.72 -2.44
CA PHE A 697 26.51 -5.51 -2.73
C PHE A 697 26.63 -5.11 -4.20
N THR A 698 25.71 -4.27 -4.64
CA THR A 698 25.77 -3.55 -5.91
C THR A 698 25.85 -2.06 -5.60
N LEU A 699 26.90 -1.40 -6.08
CA LEU A 699 27.02 0.05 -6.08
C LEU A 699 26.43 0.58 -7.39
N TRP A 700 25.38 1.36 -7.26
CA TRP A 700 24.73 2.07 -8.36
C TRP A 700 25.25 3.51 -8.35
N VAL A 701 25.82 3.94 -9.47
CA VAL A 701 26.28 5.30 -9.70
C VAL A 701 25.42 5.89 -10.79
N SER A 702 24.57 6.85 -10.42
CA SER A 702 23.62 7.50 -11.32
C SER A 702 23.97 8.97 -11.49
N SER A 703 23.91 9.47 -12.71
CA SER A 703 24.34 10.83 -13.06
C SER A 703 23.62 11.36 -14.31
N LEU A 704 23.71 12.68 -14.54
CA LEU A 704 23.14 13.30 -15.74
C LEU A 704 24.01 13.05 -16.98
N ILE A 705 25.31 12.86 -16.80
CA ILE A 705 26.28 12.54 -17.86
C ILE A 705 26.93 11.17 -17.62
N PRO A 706 27.50 10.51 -18.64
CA PRO A 706 28.22 9.25 -18.42
C PRO A 706 29.43 9.44 -17.50
N CYS A 707 29.54 8.58 -16.47
CA CYS A 707 30.67 8.56 -15.54
C CYS A 707 31.38 7.21 -15.59
N LYS A 708 32.71 7.21 -15.38
CA LYS A 708 33.49 5.97 -15.29
C LYS A 708 33.68 5.59 -13.83
N VAL A 709 33.43 4.33 -13.51
CA VAL A 709 33.55 3.79 -12.16
C VAL A 709 34.37 2.51 -12.22
N ASN A 710 35.51 2.49 -11.52
CA ASN A 710 36.41 1.33 -11.50
C ASN A 710 36.80 0.99 -10.07
N LEU A 711 36.84 -0.30 -9.74
CA LEU A 711 37.35 -0.76 -8.45
C LEU A 711 38.83 -0.37 -8.30
N LEU A 712 39.17 0.26 -7.18
CA LEU A 712 40.57 0.51 -6.83
C LEU A 712 41.19 -0.76 -6.25
N PRO A 713 42.37 -1.17 -6.75
CA PRO A 713 43.04 -2.35 -6.22
C PRO A 713 43.38 -2.17 -4.73
N PRO A 714 43.44 -3.27 -3.95
CA PRO A 714 43.97 -3.24 -2.59
C PRO A 714 45.39 -2.65 -2.55
N GLU A 715 45.77 -2.05 -1.42
CA GLU A 715 47.08 -1.39 -1.25
C GLU A 715 48.28 -2.36 -1.46
N ALA A 716 48.09 -3.65 -1.14
CA ALA A 716 49.08 -4.71 -1.34
C ALA A 716 49.00 -5.39 -2.72
N ALA A 717 48.10 -4.96 -3.62
CA ALA A 717 47.90 -5.65 -4.90
C ALA A 717 49.16 -5.58 -5.78
N GLY A 718 49.62 -6.74 -6.25
CA GLY A 718 50.82 -6.86 -7.08
C GLY A 718 52.14 -6.64 -6.33
N ARG A 719 52.11 -6.55 -4.99
CA ARG A 719 53.28 -6.31 -4.14
C ARG A 719 53.56 -7.48 -3.21
N ARG A 720 54.82 -7.61 -2.79
CA ARG A 720 55.25 -8.49 -1.72
C ARG A 720 55.10 -7.76 -0.39
N THR A 721 54.44 -8.43 0.55
CA THR A 721 54.29 -7.97 1.93
C THR A 721 55.38 -8.57 2.80
N VAL A 722 56.12 -7.73 3.53
CA VAL A 722 57.08 -8.14 4.55
C VAL A 722 56.71 -7.42 5.84
N ILE A 723 56.54 -8.17 6.92
CA ILE A 723 56.15 -7.63 8.23
C ILE A 723 57.36 -7.74 9.15
N SER A 724 57.69 -6.65 9.85
CA SER A 724 58.76 -6.63 10.83
C SER A 724 58.39 -7.41 12.10
N ASP A 725 59.38 -7.73 12.92
CA ASP A 725 59.12 -8.03 14.33
C ASP A 725 58.44 -6.84 15.04
N ILE A 726 57.87 -7.06 16.22
CA ILE A 726 57.25 -5.99 17.01
C ILE A 726 58.35 -5.15 17.66
N GLY A 727 58.41 -3.86 17.30
CA GLY A 727 59.27 -2.87 17.94
C GLY A 727 58.60 -2.32 19.20
N ILE A 728 59.35 -2.25 20.31
CA ILE A 728 58.84 -1.80 21.60
C ILE A 728 59.55 -0.49 21.96
N LEU A 729 58.78 0.60 22.11
CA LEU A 729 59.24 1.87 22.65
C LEU A 729 58.85 1.97 24.14
N PRO A 730 59.79 1.74 25.08
CA PRO A 730 59.51 1.82 26.50
C PRO A 730 59.33 3.27 26.98
N PRO A 731 58.80 3.47 28.20
CA PRO A 731 58.74 4.77 28.84
C PRO A 731 60.10 5.48 28.85
N GLY A 732 60.13 6.77 28.47
CA GLY A 732 61.35 7.59 28.42
C GLY A 732 62.29 7.33 27.22
N ARG A 733 61.91 6.47 26.27
CA ARG A 733 62.58 6.32 24.97
C ARG A 733 61.63 6.75 23.86
N ASP A 734 62.11 7.60 22.97
CA ASP A 734 61.26 8.22 21.95
C ASP A 734 61.69 7.89 20.53
N ARG A 735 62.73 7.06 20.35
CA ARG A 735 63.29 6.73 19.04
C ARG A 735 63.76 5.28 18.95
N MET A 736 63.33 4.60 17.89
CA MET A 736 63.82 3.26 17.54
C MET A 736 64.02 3.13 16.04
N LEU A 737 64.87 2.20 15.65
CA LEU A 737 65.20 1.97 14.24
C LEU A 737 65.44 0.50 13.91
N ALA A 738 65.12 0.11 12.68
CA ALA A 738 65.36 -1.22 12.13
C ALA A 738 66.05 -1.10 10.77
N SER A 739 67.02 -1.98 10.49
CA SER A 739 67.71 -1.97 9.18
C SER A 739 66.76 -2.41 8.07
N LEU A 740 66.79 -1.73 6.92
CA LEU A 740 66.03 -2.10 5.72
C LEU A 740 67.00 -2.50 4.62
N ARG A 741 66.92 -3.75 4.15
CA ARG A 741 67.77 -4.28 3.09
C ARG A 741 66.98 -4.51 1.80
N VAL A 742 67.52 -4.03 0.69
CA VAL A 742 66.91 -4.03 -0.65
C VAL A 742 67.89 -4.65 -1.67
N PRO A 743 67.79 -5.97 -1.96
CA PRO A 743 68.71 -6.65 -2.87
C PRO A 743 68.59 -6.22 -4.34
N ARG A 744 67.51 -5.53 -4.72
CA ARG A 744 67.26 -5.00 -6.08
C ARG A 744 66.59 -3.63 -5.98
N LEU A 745 66.70 -2.85 -7.05
CA LEU A 745 65.92 -1.63 -7.23
C LEU A 745 64.44 -1.99 -7.03
N THR A 746 63.81 -1.35 -6.05
CA THR A 746 62.41 -1.62 -5.72
C THR A 746 61.70 -0.34 -5.35
N ARG A 747 60.46 -0.21 -5.82
CA ARG A 747 59.51 0.74 -5.26
C ARG A 747 58.88 0.14 -4.01
N ILE A 748 58.87 0.89 -2.92
CA ILE A 748 58.40 0.41 -1.61
C ILE A 748 57.49 1.45 -0.95
N LYS A 749 56.50 0.93 -0.22
CA LYS A 749 55.66 1.67 0.72
C LYS A 749 55.80 1.03 2.10
N LEU A 750 55.84 1.86 3.14
CA LEU A 750 55.94 1.41 4.53
C LEU A 750 54.72 1.86 5.31
N ILE A 751 54.19 0.96 6.15
CA ILE A 751 53.03 1.21 7.01
C ILE A 751 53.38 0.79 8.44
N SER A 752 53.49 1.75 9.36
CA SER A 752 53.64 1.48 10.79
C SER A 752 52.28 1.41 11.45
N ARG A 753 52.00 0.35 12.21
CA ARG A 753 50.76 0.20 12.99
C ARG A 753 51.09 -0.02 14.45
N SER A 754 50.38 0.70 15.33
CA SER A 754 50.39 0.36 16.76
C SER A 754 49.61 -0.93 16.97
N ARG A 755 50.25 -1.90 17.65
CA ARG A 755 49.66 -3.17 18.07
C ARG A 755 49.13 -3.09 19.50
N LYS A 756 49.81 -2.34 20.36
CA LYS A 756 49.50 -2.22 21.77
C LYS A 756 50.15 -0.96 22.35
N SER A 757 49.40 -0.22 23.15
CA SER A 757 49.92 0.92 23.93
C SER A 757 49.39 0.83 25.35
N VAL A 758 50.28 0.85 26.35
CA VAL A 758 49.92 0.64 27.76
C VAL A 758 50.65 1.60 28.70
N ILE A 759 49.99 1.94 29.82
CA ILE A 759 50.62 2.54 31.00
C ILE A 759 50.52 1.50 32.12
N GLY A 760 51.65 0.87 32.48
CA GLY A 760 51.67 -0.26 33.39
C GLY A 760 50.84 -1.44 32.86
N SER A 761 49.65 -1.67 33.43
CA SER A 761 48.71 -2.71 32.96
C SER A 761 47.48 -2.16 32.23
N HIS A 762 47.33 -0.83 32.13
CA HIS A 762 46.16 -0.21 31.55
C HIS A 762 46.38 0.14 30.07
N PRO A 763 45.47 -0.28 29.15
CA PRO A 763 45.55 0.10 27.75
C PRO A 763 45.25 1.60 27.58
N VAL A 764 46.01 2.25 26.71
CA VAL A 764 45.85 3.66 26.34
C VAL A 764 45.88 3.83 24.81
N GLY A 765 45.52 5.01 24.33
CA GLY A 765 45.66 5.35 22.91
C GLY A 765 47.13 5.33 22.46
N ALA A 766 47.36 5.02 21.19
CA ALA A 766 48.70 5.02 20.63
C ALA A 766 49.30 6.42 20.61
N SER A 767 50.58 6.53 20.97
CA SER A 767 51.28 7.81 20.90
C SER A 767 51.46 8.27 19.44
N PRO A 768 51.37 9.58 19.15
CA PRO A 768 51.68 10.10 17.82
C PRO A 768 53.14 9.80 17.44
N VAL A 769 53.34 9.24 16.23
CA VAL A 769 54.66 8.88 15.72
C VAL A 769 54.94 9.48 14.34
N LEU A 770 56.22 9.76 14.10
CA LEU A 770 56.79 10.07 12.80
C LEU A 770 57.61 8.86 12.35
N MET A 771 57.35 8.37 11.14
CA MET A 771 58.17 7.32 10.53
C MET A 771 59.03 7.94 9.43
N THR A 772 60.34 7.73 9.48
CA THR A 772 61.29 8.16 8.45
C THR A 772 62.09 6.98 7.93
N VAL A 773 62.60 7.11 6.71
CA VAL A 773 63.61 6.21 6.14
C VAL A 773 64.88 7.02 5.99
N GLU A 774 65.93 6.59 6.67
CA GLU A 774 67.17 7.35 6.82
C GLU A 774 68.35 6.57 6.23
N LEU A 775 69.23 7.29 5.54
CA LEU A 775 70.50 6.79 5.04
C LEU A 775 71.61 7.19 6.03
N GLY A 776 72.33 6.19 6.55
CA GLY A 776 73.32 6.39 7.60
C GLY A 776 72.71 6.64 8.98
N GLN A 777 73.55 7.03 9.95
CA GLN A 777 73.15 7.32 11.33
C GLN A 777 73.86 8.59 11.86
N GLY A 778 73.29 9.21 12.88
CA GLY A 778 73.87 10.39 13.55
C GLY A 778 73.56 11.71 12.84
N PRO A 779 74.33 12.79 13.12
CA PRO A 779 73.99 14.16 12.68
C PRO A 779 74.11 14.39 11.17
N TYR A 780 74.77 13.48 10.45
CA TYR A 780 74.97 13.56 8.99
C TYR A 780 74.05 12.62 8.20
N LYS A 781 72.99 12.11 8.85
CA LYS A 781 71.98 11.25 8.21
C LYS A 781 71.20 12.01 7.14
N GLU A 782 70.84 11.31 6.07
CA GLU A 782 70.00 11.83 4.99
C GLU A 782 68.62 11.17 5.08
N ILE A 783 67.54 11.96 5.14
CA ILE A 783 66.17 11.44 5.17
C ILE A 783 65.73 11.18 3.73
N LEU A 784 65.58 9.91 3.37
CA LEU A 784 65.15 9.46 2.04
C LEU A 784 63.64 9.59 1.86
N ALA A 785 62.88 9.30 2.91
CA ALA A 785 61.43 9.41 2.89
C ALA A 785 60.90 9.69 4.30
N THR A 786 59.74 10.33 4.39
CA THR A 786 59.08 10.67 5.66
C THR A 786 57.60 10.36 5.57
N SER A 787 56.99 10.04 6.70
CA SER A 787 55.56 9.80 6.78
C SER A 787 54.80 11.11 6.77
N GLU A 788 53.65 11.10 6.09
CA GLU A 788 52.76 12.26 5.99
C GLU A 788 53.47 13.52 5.48
N ASP A 789 53.16 14.69 6.06
CA ASP A 789 53.76 15.98 5.72
C ASP A 789 55.03 16.24 6.55
N GLY A 790 55.71 15.18 7.04
CA GLY A 790 56.85 15.28 7.96
C GLY A 790 56.47 15.61 9.40
N THR A 791 55.23 15.32 9.79
CA THR A 791 54.71 15.56 11.14
C THR A 791 54.32 14.24 11.81
N HIS A 792 54.27 14.24 13.15
CA HIS A 792 53.86 13.07 13.91
C HIS A 792 52.36 12.84 13.78
N SER A 793 51.95 11.58 13.66
CA SER A 793 50.55 11.18 13.55
C SER A 793 50.22 9.96 14.41
N ASP A 794 49.00 9.96 14.93
CA ASP A 794 48.35 8.87 15.66
C ASP A 794 47.30 8.15 14.80
N ALA A 795 47.48 8.14 13.47
CA ALA A 795 46.52 7.57 12.54
C ALA A 795 46.19 6.10 12.89
N ILE A 796 44.93 5.84 13.25
CA ILE A 796 44.45 4.52 13.71
C ILE A 796 44.69 3.42 12.66
N SER A 797 44.62 3.77 11.37
CA SER A 797 44.89 2.84 10.26
C SER A 797 46.38 2.62 9.94
N GLY A 798 47.26 3.22 10.72
CA GLY A 798 48.71 3.20 10.57
C GLY A 798 49.28 4.46 9.90
N VAL A 799 50.50 4.80 10.29
CA VAL A 799 51.31 5.89 9.72
C VAL A 799 52.03 5.36 8.48
N ARG A 800 51.97 6.12 7.37
CA ARG A 800 52.45 5.65 6.07
C ARG A 800 53.54 6.54 5.51
N ILE A 801 54.53 5.90 4.91
CA ILE A 801 55.42 6.51 3.92
C ILE A 801 54.90 6.12 2.55
N GLU A 802 54.56 7.11 1.73
CA GLU A 802 54.10 6.88 0.35
C GLU A 802 55.19 6.29 -0.54
N ASP A 803 54.82 5.82 -1.72
CA ASP A 803 55.75 5.10 -2.60
C ASP A 803 57.01 5.90 -2.93
N PHE A 804 58.17 5.31 -2.64
CA PHE A 804 59.50 5.84 -2.98
C PHE A 804 60.41 4.72 -3.50
N ASP A 805 61.45 5.11 -4.22
CA ASP A 805 62.39 4.17 -4.84
C ASP A 805 63.62 3.95 -3.96
N LEU A 806 64.01 2.69 -3.77
CA LEU A 806 65.24 2.31 -3.07
C LEU A 806 66.16 1.49 -3.98
N GLN A 807 67.43 1.87 -4.00
CA GLN A 807 68.47 1.21 -4.79
C GLN A 807 69.43 0.42 -3.87
N PRO A 808 69.92 -0.76 -4.29
CA PRO A 808 70.83 -1.58 -3.48
C PRO A 808 72.13 -0.86 -3.09
N GLU A 809 72.64 0.00 -3.97
CA GLU A 809 73.92 0.71 -3.79
C GLU A 809 73.90 1.69 -2.61
N LEU A 810 72.71 2.09 -2.16
CA LEU A 810 72.55 2.96 -0.99
C LEU A 810 72.99 2.25 0.31
N GLU A 811 72.96 0.92 0.39
CA GLU A 811 73.45 0.20 1.58
C GLU A 811 74.94 0.43 1.83
N GLU A 812 75.74 0.62 0.79
CA GLU A 812 77.19 0.86 0.89
C GLU A 812 77.51 2.24 1.49
N ARG A 813 76.52 3.16 1.54
CA ARG A 813 76.64 4.53 2.07
C ARG A 813 76.25 4.67 3.55
N GLY A 814 76.34 3.60 4.34
CA GLY A 814 76.06 3.61 5.79
C GLY A 814 74.78 2.90 6.22
N GLY A 815 74.16 2.13 5.32
CA GLY A 815 72.92 1.38 5.57
C GLY A 815 71.66 2.24 5.53
N ILE A 816 70.53 1.59 5.24
CA ILE A 816 69.19 2.20 5.21
C ILE A 816 68.44 1.76 6.47
N TRP A 817 67.79 2.71 7.14
CA TRP A 817 67.13 2.49 8.42
C TRP A 817 65.70 3.00 8.39
N ILE A 818 64.75 2.17 8.80
CA ILE A 818 63.39 2.59 9.14
C ILE A 818 63.46 3.12 10.55
N VAL A 819 63.02 4.35 10.78
CA VAL A 819 63.06 5.02 12.08
C VAL A 819 61.64 5.39 12.48
N ILE A 820 61.28 5.08 13.72
CA ILE A 820 60.03 5.51 14.35
C ILE A 820 60.40 6.43 15.51
N GLU A 821 59.91 7.66 15.45
CA GLU A 821 60.05 8.70 16.47
C GLU A 821 58.69 9.01 17.07
N ARG A 822 58.61 9.09 18.40
CA ARG A 822 57.37 9.38 19.15
C ARG A 822 57.42 10.79 19.72
N ILE A 823 56.27 11.46 19.79
CA ILE A 823 56.11 12.64 20.66
C ILE A 823 56.02 12.17 22.11
N GLY A 824 57.16 12.07 22.78
CA GLY A 824 57.27 11.86 24.22
C GLY A 824 58.44 12.69 24.73
N GLY A 825 58.24 13.46 25.80
CA GLY A 825 59.36 14.04 26.54
C GLY A 825 59.90 13.04 27.57
N PRO A 826 60.93 13.41 28.35
CA PRO A 826 61.54 12.56 29.39
C PRO A 826 60.61 12.05 30.50
N GLY A 827 59.31 12.43 30.49
CA GLY A 827 58.28 12.01 31.43
C GLY A 827 57.20 11.09 30.84
N GLY A 828 57.35 10.59 29.61
CA GLY A 828 56.38 9.70 28.98
C GLY A 828 56.24 8.36 29.73
N GLN A 829 55.00 8.01 30.13
CA GLN A 829 54.69 6.77 30.88
C GLN A 829 54.17 5.62 29.99
N VAL A 830 54.02 5.87 28.69
CA VAL A 830 53.43 4.91 27.73
C VAL A 830 54.51 3.99 27.18
N GLU A 831 54.23 2.69 27.18
CA GLU A 831 54.95 1.69 26.39
C GLU A 831 54.15 1.41 25.11
N ASP A 832 54.75 1.71 23.95
CA ASP A 832 54.12 1.54 22.64
C ASP A 832 54.77 0.41 21.84
N HIS A 833 53.94 -0.43 21.22
CA HIS A 833 54.35 -1.57 20.41
C HIS A 833 53.96 -1.31 18.96
N PHE A 834 54.95 -1.21 18.06
CA PHE A 834 54.72 -0.96 16.65
C PHE A 834 55.16 -2.12 15.78
N GLU A 835 54.45 -2.31 14.68
CA GLU A 835 54.79 -3.25 13.63
C GLU A 835 54.86 -2.47 12.31
N VAL A 836 55.91 -2.68 11.52
CA VAL A 836 56.04 -2.08 10.19
C VAL A 836 55.81 -3.13 9.13
N GLU A 837 54.85 -2.83 8.26
CA GLU A 837 54.58 -3.58 7.04
C GLU A 837 55.24 -2.86 5.85
N ALA A 838 56.09 -3.57 5.13
CA ALA A 838 56.66 -3.15 3.86
C ALA A 838 55.91 -3.79 2.69
N LEU A 839 55.43 -2.95 1.78
CA LEU A 839 54.78 -3.33 0.53
C LEU A 839 55.71 -2.94 -0.64
N ALA A 840 56.44 -3.92 -1.17
CA ALA A 840 57.47 -3.70 -2.19
C ALA A 840 57.23 -4.52 -3.47
N GLU A 841 57.72 -4.03 -4.60
CA GLU A 841 57.68 -4.77 -5.88
C GLU A 841 58.61 -5.99 -5.87
N GLU A 842 59.80 -5.85 -5.26
CA GLU A 842 60.78 -6.92 -5.09
C GLU A 842 60.90 -7.38 -3.63
N ARG A 843 61.72 -8.40 -3.37
CA ARG A 843 61.99 -8.88 -2.00
C ARG A 843 62.71 -7.78 -1.21
N VAL A 844 62.25 -7.54 0.02
CA VAL A 844 62.91 -6.65 1.00
C VAL A 844 63.06 -7.38 2.34
N GLU A 845 64.01 -6.95 3.16
CA GLU A 845 64.23 -7.54 4.48
C GLU A 845 64.26 -6.43 5.54
N ILE A 846 63.46 -6.59 6.60
CA ILE A 846 63.46 -5.70 7.76
C ILE A 846 64.18 -6.42 8.89
N GLY A 847 65.23 -5.80 9.44
CA GLY A 847 65.99 -6.31 10.58
C GLY A 847 65.28 -6.11 11.92
N GLY A 848 65.92 -6.55 13.00
CA GLY A 848 65.41 -6.34 14.36
C GLY A 848 65.45 -4.86 14.78
N TRP A 849 64.56 -4.49 15.70
CA TRP A 849 64.46 -3.14 16.24
C TRP A 849 65.56 -2.83 17.27
N ILE A 850 66.15 -1.65 17.15
CA ILE A 850 67.20 -1.12 18.02
C ILE A 850 66.71 0.20 18.63
N LEU A 851 66.81 0.33 19.96
CA LEU A 851 66.50 1.57 20.67
C LEU A 851 67.66 2.56 20.55
N GLN A 852 67.36 3.82 20.27
CA GLN A 852 68.36 4.89 20.31
C GLN A 852 67.98 5.90 21.40
N ASP A 853 68.98 6.41 22.12
CA ASP A 853 68.80 7.59 22.97
C ASP A 853 68.53 8.80 22.06
N ALA A 854 67.54 9.61 22.44
CA ALA A 854 67.14 10.81 21.69
C ALA A 854 68.29 11.82 21.56
#